data_AF-A0A5D2N3Q5-F1
#
_entry.id   AF-A0A5D2N3Q5-F1
#
_cell.length_a   1.000
_cell.length_b   1.000
_cell.length_c   1.000
_cell.angle_alpha   90.00
_cell.angle_beta   90.00
_cell.angle_gamma   90.00
#
_symmetry.space_group_name_H-M   'P 1'
#
loop_
_entity.id
_entity.type
_entity.pdbx_description
1 polymer ?
#
loop_
_entity_poly.entity_id
_entity_poly.type
_entity_poly.pdbx_seq_one_letter_code
_entity_poly.pdbx_strand_id
1 'polypeptide(L)'
;MWPDLIQKAKDGGLDAVETYIFWNAHEPIRRQYNFEGNLDFVKFFKLVQEAGLYGILRLGPYVCAEWNYGGFPVWVNNIEGIELRTDNEIYKNEMRIFVTKIVDMCKEAELFDSQGGPIILAQIENEYGNIMWAYKDKGVAYVNWCAEMAAAQNIGVPWIMCQQQSAPPPIISTCNGFYCHTFKPKNTLIPKMFTENWTGWFKKWGQKDPHRPAEDLAYSVARFFQAGGVLINYYMYHGGTNFGRTSGGPFITTSYDYDAPLDEFGNLNQPKYGHLKQLHAAIKVGERVLTNGTATTKVYGNGVELTTYTNSITGESFCFLSNNNQIEEATVVLEEGNIFVVPAWSVSILGGCNKEIFNTAKVNTQTSIMVKKQMYGETAKLSWMWTPETIKDTLLGQGIFTARQLLEQKRVTSDVSDYLWCSQSGYAFQFKNPVSLMPGTNNLTLLSVTVGLQNYGQFFDKGLEGLNGGPVVLTDNKNVTIDLSSNTWKYKIGLNGEAERLHDPKSPHARLQFSSEFLELFIGMPMTEFKAPPGTDPVVVDLQGMGKGHAWINGNSIGRFWPARITNSNGCGTECDYRGKYNERKCLSNCGNPSQRWYHVPRSFLNDDNNTLILFEEMGGNPSQVSFQTVTVGSICANVSEGNTLELSCQGGQTISQIKFASFGDPQGKCGSFQKGSCDADLSISYLEKECVGRKRCSIDVSDATFGSTECANFTKRLANMAAPTEHQKKTLYDKYQESLTPQEKSSKGNSSRFWRNKDKKQNGSATAAAAPPAGSNGDVTPNNPGEGSSSEKKKIKKTYKPAAAVRGFKKDEMSLEIMLLKGGFRDEPFKTIGVVGLPGVGKTALCRLILRNERVKSSYTQMFWISLWNEAEETEEEVEETEEVVEEIEDTLPGDIIKFKSEVPHLLRRLSDHREKLAENKYLIVLDDVGEAEEDGYYEELKKCLSDEHLPKQKGGAVIVTCRSEEAAKKVVGDDNLHRLQPLNDPNSCWWIYNKAVKGKKTSEDTTISNKVKEELMKRCGGLPGAARMMGEIKKDKNKANRTLSTHSTFHA
;
A
#
# COMPACT_ATOMS: atom_id res chain seq x y z
N MET A 1 4.20 -1.70 -9.54
CA MET A 1 4.54 -0.38 -8.95
C MET A 1 4.49 0.73 -10.00
N TRP A 2 5.22 0.67 -11.12
CA TRP A 2 5.34 1.80 -12.06
C TRP A 2 4.06 2.59 -12.39
N PRO A 3 2.90 1.99 -12.77
CA PRO A 3 1.71 2.80 -13.10
C PRO A 3 1.20 3.65 -11.93
N ASP A 4 1.28 3.13 -10.70
CA ASP A 4 0.88 3.84 -9.48
C ASP A 4 1.88 4.94 -9.10
N LEU A 5 3.20 4.69 -9.25
CA LEU A 5 4.24 5.70 -9.03
C LEU A 5 4.16 6.85 -10.05
N ILE A 6 3.96 6.51 -11.34
CA ILE A 6 3.80 7.48 -12.43
C ILE A 6 2.51 8.29 -12.25
N GLN A 7 1.40 7.66 -11.86
CA GLN A 7 0.16 8.37 -11.55
C GLN A 7 0.33 9.31 -10.35
N LYS A 8 1.04 8.89 -9.29
CA LYS A 8 1.37 9.77 -8.15
C LYS A 8 2.28 10.93 -8.56
N ALA A 9 3.24 10.72 -9.46
CA ALA A 9 4.05 11.81 -10.02
C ALA A 9 3.19 12.83 -10.78
N LYS A 10 2.27 12.37 -11.64
CA LYS A 10 1.29 13.22 -12.33
C LYS A 10 0.37 13.95 -11.36
N ASP A 11 -0.21 13.24 -10.40
CA ASP A 11 -1.10 13.80 -9.38
C ASP A 11 -0.34 14.78 -8.47
N GLY A 12 0.98 14.62 -8.32
CA GLY A 12 1.88 15.55 -7.65
C GLY A 12 2.21 16.80 -8.47
N GLY A 13 1.78 16.89 -9.72
CA GLY A 13 1.99 18.04 -10.60
C GLY A 13 3.33 18.05 -11.35
N LEU A 14 3.97 16.89 -11.56
CA LEU A 14 5.09 16.79 -12.49
C LEU A 14 4.60 16.76 -13.95
N ASP A 15 5.37 17.39 -14.85
CA ASP A 15 5.16 17.30 -16.30
C ASP A 15 5.97 16.17 -16.96
N ALA A 16 7.04 15.71 -16.30
CA ALA A 16 7.98 14.73 -16.84
C ALA A 16 8.51 13.77 -15.77
N VAL A 17 8.98 12.60 -16.22
CA VAL A 17 9.71 11.61 -15.41
C VAL A 17 11.11 11.42 -15.98
N GLU A 18 12.13 11.65 -15.15
CA GLU A 18 13.53 11.40 -15.47
C GLU A 18 13.97 10.02 -14.97
N THR A 19 14.76 9.28 -15.76
CA THR A 19 15.37 8.02 -15.31
C THR A 19 16.70 7.73 -15.99
N TYR A 20 17.55 6.96 -15.30
CA TYR A 20 18.82 6.45 -15.83
C TYR A 20 18.65 5.14 -16.62
N ILE A 21 19.64 4.81 -17.46
CA ILE A 21 19.78 3.48 -18.05
C ILE A 21 21.01 2.78 -17.44
N PHE A 22 20.82 1.61 -16.86
CA PHE A 22 21.85 0.90 -16.10
C PHE A 22 22.55 -0.17 -16.97
N TRP A 23 23.67 0.20 -17.60
CA TRP A 23 24.38 -0.69 -18.56
C TRP A 23 24.72 -2.07 -17.97
N ASN A 24 25.19 -2.13 -16.72
CA ASN A 24 25.49 -3.40 -16.03
C ASN A 24 24.29 -4.35 -15.88
N ALA A 25 23.08 -3.82 -15.74
CA ALA A 25 21.86 -4.60 -15.65
C ALA A 25 21.34 -5.01 -17.03
N HIS A 26 21.50 -4.15 -18.04
CA HIS A 26 21.06 -4.40 -19.41
C HIS A 26 22.04 -5.23 -20.25
N GLU A 27 23.34 -5.27 -19.93
CA GLU A 27 24.36 -6.10 -20.60
C GLU A 27 25.25 -6.79 -19.53
N PRO A 28 24.68 -7.67 -18.69
CA PRO A 28 25.41 -8.31 -17.58
C PRO A 28 26.55 -9.22 -18.08
N ILE A 29 26.41 -9.76 -19.29
CA ILE A 29 27.45 -10.47 -20.04
C ILE A 29 27.61 -9.76 -21.38
N ARG A 30 28.85 -9.54 -21.82
CA ARG A 30 29.16 -8.82 -23.07
C ARG A 30 28.36 -9.37 -24.26
N ARG A 31 27.57 -8.49 -24.90
CA ARG A 31 26.61 -8.72 -25.99
C ARG A 31 25.43 -9.65 -25.69
N GLN A 32 25.17 -9.99 -24.42
CA GLN A 32 23.94 -10.65 -24.00
C GLN A 32 23.10 -9.65 -23.22
N TYR A 33 21.99 -9.23 -23.82
CA TYR A 33 21.18 -8.13 -23.30
C TYR A 33 19.97 -8.63 -22.50
N ASN A 34 19.58 -7.87 -21.46
CA ASN A 34 18.34 -8.08 -20.72
C ASN A 34 17.49 -6.80 -20.69
N PHE A 35 16.27 -6.92 -21.21
CA PHE A 35 15.25 -5.87 -21.23
C PHE A 35 13.88 -6.40 -20.75
N GLU A 36 13.88 -7.49 -19.97
CA GLU A 36 12.67 -8.12 -19.46
C GLU A 36 12.27 -7.61 -18.06
N GLY A 37 11.01 -7.82 -17.67
CA GLY A 37 10.54 -7.57 -16.31
C GLY A 37 10.68 -6.12 -15.86
N ASN A 38 11.53 -5.88 -14.86
CA ASN A 38 11.84 -4.53 -14.34
C ASN A 38 12.95 -3.81 -15.14
N LEU A 39 13.53 -4.46 -16.16
CA LEU A 39 14.51 -3.86 -17.09
C LEU A 39 13.87 -3.49 -18.44
N ASP A 40 12.55 -3.62 -18.58
CA ASP A 40 11.79 -3.18 -19.75
C ASP A 40 11.59 -1.65 -19.71
N PHE A 41 12.65 -0.91 -20.05
CA PHE A 41 12.62 0.56 -20.08
C PHE A 41 11.71 1.10 -21.19
N VAL A 42 11.48 0.34 -22.26
CA VAL A 42 10.56 0.71 -23.34
C VAL A 42 9.13 0.76 -22.81
N LYS A 43 8.69 -0.28 -22.11
CA LYS A 43 7.41 -0.30 -21.41
C LYS A 43 7.32 0.77 -20.32
N PHE A 44 8.40 1.04 -19.59
CA PHE A 44 8.42 2.15 -18.63
C PHE A 44 8.08 3.49 -19.31
N PHE A 45 8.75 3.84 -20.42
CA PHE A 45 8.42 5.08 -21.14
C PHE A 45 7.03 5.04 -21.80
N LYS A 46 6.55 3.89 -22.30
CA LYS A 46 5.15 3.79 -22.77
C LYS A 46 4.15 4.02 -21.64
N LEU A 47 4.38 3.55 -20.41
CA LEU A 47 3.54 3.87 -19.25
C LEU A 47 3.60 5.36 -18.87
N VAL A 48 4.75 6.01 -19.02
CA VAL A 48 4.90 7.49 -18.86
C VAL A 48 4.08 8.23 -19.92
N GLN A 49 4.11 7.77 -21.18
CA GLN A 49 3.32 8.30 -22.29
C GLN A 49 1.81 8.09 -22.09
N GLU A 50 1.39 6.90 -21.66
CA GLU A 50 -0.02 6.56 -21.34
C GLU A 50 -0.57 7.44 -20.20
N ALA A 51 0.28 7.75 -19.20
CA ALA A 51 -0.05 8.72 -18.18
C ALA A 51 -0.10 10.16 -18.71
N GLY A 52 0.36 10.44 -19.93
CA GLY A 52 0.42 11.80 -20.49
C GLY A 52 1.48 12.68 -19.80
N LEU A 53 2.61 12.08 -19.43
CA LEU A 53 3.82 12.77 -18.98
C LEU A 53 4.92 12.65 -20.05
N TYR A 54 5.87 13.58 -20.02
CA TYR A 54 7.10 13.48 -20.81
C TYR A 54 8.15 12.61 -20.11
N GLY A 55 9.17 12.20 -20.85
CA GLY A 55 10.33 11.45 -20.38
C GLY A 55 11.64 12.22 -20.55
N ILE A 56 12.55 12.06 -19.58
CA ILE A 56 13.95 12.51 -19.70
C ILE A 56 14.84 11.26 -19.58
N LEU A 57 15.53 10.91 -20.67
CA LEU A 57 16.34 9.70 -20.78
C LEU A 57 17.80 9.97 -20.42
N ARG A 58 18.21 9.69 -19.19
CA ARG A 58 19.63 9.81 -18.79
C ARG A 58 20.38 8.54 -19.12
N LEU A 59 20.72 8.41 -20.40
CA LEU A 59 21.31 7.19 -20.96
C LEU A 59 22.68 6.89 -20.32
N GLY A 60 23.53 7.89 -20.10
CA GLY A 60 24.87 7.72 -19.52
C GLY A 60 25.92 7.37 -20.60
N PRO A 61 26.60 6.21 -20.56
CA PRO A 61 26.26 5.00 -19.80
C PRO A 61 26.96 4.87 -18.44
N TYR A 62 27.87 5.80 -18.11
CA TYR A 62 28.16 6.09 -16.71
C TYR A 62 27.01 6.92 -16.15
N VAL A 63 26.46 6.51 -15.00
CA VAL A 63 25.31 7.16 -14.37
C VAL A 63 25.56 7.62 -12.93
N CYS A 64 26.65 7.20 -12.28
CA CYS A 64 26.88 7.36 -10.84
C CYS A 64 25.78 6.71 -9.98
N ALA A 65 24.64 7.40 -9.83
CA ALA A 65 23.35 6.98 -9.30
C ALA A 65 23.34 6.20 -7.97
N GLU A 66 24.40 6.31 -7.15
CA GLU A 66 24.70 5.37 -6.06
C GLU A 66 24.60 3.89 -6.47
N TRP A 67 24.77 3.61 -7.76
CA TRP A 67 24.57 2.32 -8.38
C TRP A 67 25.90 1.59 -8.55
N ASN A 68 25.85 0.27 -8.51
CA ASN A 68 27.01 -0.61 -8.54
C ASN A 68 27.92 -0.29 -9.73
N TYR A 69 29.20 -0.01 -9.44
CA TYR A 69 30.22 0.36 -10.42
C TYR A 69 29.84 1.56 -11.33
N GLY A 70 28.99 2.46 -10.85
CA GLY A 70 28.53 3.65 -11.57
C GLY A 70 27.66 3.33 -12.80
N GLY A 71 27.11 2.13 -12.87
CA GLY A 71 26.36 1.61 -14.02
C GLY A 71 27.18 0.79 -15.00
N PHE A 72 28.52 0.75 -14.92
CA PHE A 72 29.33 -0.04 -15.85
C PHE A 72 29.25 -1.55 -15.58
N PRO A 73 29.11 -2.40 -16.62
CA PRO A 73 29.36 -3.82 -16.49
C PRO A 73 30.83 -4.07 -16.15
N VAL A 74 31.11 -4.93 -15.16
CA VAL A 74 32.49 -5.18 -14.69
C VAL A 74 33.35 -5.86 -15.77
N TRP A 75 32.74 -6.59 -16.71
CA TRP A 75 33.45 -7.14 -17.87
C TRP A 75 34.09 -6.06 -18.76
N VAL A 76 33.58 -4.82 -18.77
CA VAL A 76 34.15 -3.70 -19.55
C VAL A 76 35.56 -3.39 -19.02
N ASN A 77 35.72 -3.27 -17.71
CA ASN A 77 37.02 -3.03 -17.05
C ASN A 77 38.03 -4.17 -17.29
N ASN A 78 37.56 -5.39 -17.53
CA ASN A 78 38.43 -6.54 -17.74
C ASN A 78 38.94 -6.67 -19.20
N ILE A 79 38.61 -5.72 -20.09
CA ILE A 79 39.17 -5.67 -21.45
C ILE A 79 40.61 -5.12 -21.41
N GLU A 80 41.54 -5.84 -22.04
CA GLU A 80 42.95 -5.45 -22.10
C GLU A 80 43.14 -4.07 -22.76
N GLY A 81 43.94 -3.19 -22.13
CA GLY A 81 44.23 -1.85 -22.64
C GLY A 81 43.11 -0.80 -22.47
N ILE A 82 42.01 -1.13 -21.78
CA ILE A 82 40.93 -0.18 -21.56
C ILE A 82 41.30 0.88 -20.50
N GLU A 83 40.79 2.10 -20.70
CA GLU A 83 40.75 3.15 -19.68
C GLU A 83 39.33 3.74 -19.70
N LEU A 84 38.61 3.72 -18.58
CA LEU A 84 37.22 4.19 -18.56
C LEU A 84 37.14 5.73 -18.53
N ARG A 85 36.06 6.27 -19.14
CA ARG A 85 35.69 7.69 -19.13
C ARG A 85 36.84 8.62 -19.58
N THR A 86 37.54 8.24 -20.64
CA THR A 86 38.64 9.00 -21.21
C THR A 86 38.81 8.71 -22.69
N ASP A 87 39.72 9.43 -23.34
CA ASP A 87 40.07 9.22 -24.75
C ASP A 87 40.89 7.91 -24.91
N ASN A 88 40.13 6.82 -25.04
CA ASN A 88 40.58 5.45 -25.20
C ASN A 88 39.66 4.75 -26.21
N GLU A 89 40.19 4.34 -27.37
CA GLU A 89 39.36 3.80 -28.46
C GLU A 89 38.57 2.54 -28.08
N ILE A 90 39.10 1.70 -27.20
CA ILE A 90 38.44 0.48 -26.74
C ILE A 90 37.16 0.86 -25.97
N TYR A 91 37.31 1.74 -24.97
CA TYR A 91 36.18 2.26 -24.19
C TYR A 91 35.16 3.03 -25.05
N LYS A 92 35.63 3.94 -25.92
CA LYS A 92 34.78 4.70 -26.84
C LYS A 92 33.96 3.80 -27.77
N ASN A 93 34.54 2.70 -28.27
CA ASN A 93 33.82 1.73 -29.10
C ASN A 93 32.77 0.95 -28.30
N GLU A 94 33.08 0.46 -27.10
CA GLU A 94 32.10 -0.22 -26.23
C GLU A 94 30.94 0.72 -25.83
N MET A 95 31.26 1.95 -25.42
CA MET A 95 30.26 2.98 -25.12
C MET A 95 29.39 3.30 -26.33
N ARG A 96 29.97 3.49 -27.53
CA ARG A 96 29.18 3.75 -28.76
C ARG A 96 28.22 2.59 -29.04
N ILE A 97 28.64 1.34 -28.89
CA ILE A 97 27.80 0.17 -29.17
C ILE A 97 26.59 0.13 -28.22
N PHE A 98 26.79 0.30 -26.91
CA PHE A 98 25.68 0.32 -25.97
C PHE A 98 24.75 1.53 -26.16
N VAL A 99 25.31 2.72 -26.34
CA VAL A 99 24.54 3.95 -26.58
C VAL A 99 23.66 3.82 -27.82
N THR A 100 24.24 3.34 -28.93
CA THR A 100 23.51 3.13 -30.19
C THR A 100 22.42 2.07 -30.01
N LYS A 101 22.70 0.98 -29.29
CA LYS A 101 21.69 -0.08 -29.01
C LYS A 101 20.46 0.46 -28.26
N ILE A 102 20.66 1.30 -27.24
CA ILE A 102 19.55 1.91 -26.48
C ILE A 102 18.81 2.94 -27.34
N VAL A 103 19.52 3.78 -28.10
CA VAL A 103 18.92 4.76 -29.02
C VAL A 103 18.08 4.07 -30.09
N ASP A 104 18.58 3.01 -30.71
CA ASP A 104 17.85 2.31 -31.78
C ASP A 104 16.58 1.66 -31.24
N MET A 105 16.62 1.07 -30.03
CA MET A 105 15.41 0.59 -29.36
C MET A 105 14.42 1.73 -29.05
N CYS A 106 14.89 2.92 -28.67
CA CYS A 106 14.01 4.09 -28.52
C CYS A 106 13.38 4.53 -29.85
N LYS A 107 14.13 4.46 -30.97
CA LYS A 107 13.62 4.80 -32.30
C LYS A 107 12.61 3.78 -32.82
N GLU A 108 12.94 2.50 -32.72
CA GLU A 108 12.08 1.36 -33.11
C GLU A 108 10.75 1.36 -32.35
N ALA A 109 10.76 1.76 -31.07
CA ALA A 109 9.57 1.88 -30.24
C ALA A 109 8.91 3.27 -30.27
N GLU A 110 9.35 4.18 -31.15
CA GLU A 110 8.82 5.55 -31.29
C GLU A 110 8.70 6.28 -29.94
N LEU A 111 9.83 6.36 -29.21
CA LEU A 111 9.88 6.94 -27.87
C LEU A 111 10.35 8.40 -27.84
N PHE A 112 11.03 8.91 -28.86
CA PHE A 112 11.40 10.33 -28.92
C PHE A 112 10.19 11.20 -29.32
N ASP A 113 10.10 12.41 -28.75
CA ASP A 113 9.03 13.38 -29.04
C ASP A 113 8.99 13.77 -30.53
N SER A 114 10.15 13.78 -31.19
CA SER A 114 10.32 13.90 -32.65
C SER A 114 9.58 12.82 -33.48
N GLN A 115 9.20 11.70 -32.84
CA GLN A 115 8.42 10.59 -33.40
C GLN A 115 7.01 10.49 -32.77
N GLY A 116 6.62 11.44 -31.90
CA GLY A 116 5.38 11.39 -31.13
C GLY A 116 5.45 10.57 -29.84
N GLY A 117 6.65 10.16 -29.41
CA GLY A 117 6.90 9.52 -28.11
C GLY A 117 7.04 10.51 -26.95
N PRO A 118 7.25 10.05 -25.69
CA PRO A 118 7.32 10.94 -24.53
C PRO A 118 8.70 11.60 -24.32
N ILE A 119 9.80 11.08 -24.89
CA ILE A 119 11.16 11.49 -24.52
C ILE A 119 11.52 12.82 -25.17
N ILE A 120 11.59 13.88 -24.37
CA ILE A 120 11.88 15.27 -24.79
C ILE A 120 13.35 15.67 -24.62
N LEU A 121 14.12 14.93 -23.83
CA LEU A 121 15.53 15.20 -23.55
C LEU A 121 16.28 13.88 -23.35
N ALA A 122 17.55 13.83 -23.78
CA ALA A 122 18.45 12.72 -23.50
C ALA A 122 19.79 13.22 -22.90
N GLN A 123 20.39 12.47 -21.98
CA GLN A 123 21.72 12.79 -21.42
C GLN A 123 22.79 11.79 -21.84
N ILE A 124 23.94 12.32 -22.26
CA ILE A 124 25.17 11.55 -22.48
C ILE A 124 26.15 11.84 -21.33
N GLU A 125 26.87 10.82 -20.86
CA GLU A 125 27.73 10.87 -19.67
C GLU A 125 26.97 11.31 -18.39
N ASN A 126 27.66 11.41 -17.25
CA ASN A 126 27.13 11.94 -16.00
C ASN A 126 28.20 12.65 -15.16
N GLU A 127 27.99 13.93 -14.87
CA GLU A 127 28.87 14.78 -14.04
C GLU A 127 30.36 14.77 -14.44
N TYR A 128 30.68 14.57 -15.73
CA TYR A 128 32.06 14.41 -16.17
C TYR A 128 32.94 15.64 -15.88
N GLY A 129 32.38 16.86 -15.90
CA GLY A 129 33.09 18.09 -15.58
C GLY A 129 33.70 18.14 -14.18
N ASN A 130 33.14 17.41 -13.21
CA ASN A 130 33.68 17.30 -11.85
C ASN A 130 35.05 16.59 -11.81
N ILE A 131 35.33 15.72 -12.78
CA ILE A 131 36.52 14.83 -12.81
C ILE A 131 37.38 14.96 -14.07
N MET A 132 36.89 15.66 -15.12
CA MET A 132 37.58 15.89 -16.39
C MET A 132 39.03 16.39 -16.25
N TRP A 133 39.29 17.27 -15.27
CA TRP A 133 40.61 17.84 -15.02
C TRP A 133 41.69 16.77 -14.73
N ALA A 134 41.30 15.65 -14.11
CA ALA A 134 42.22 14.56 -13.78
C ALA A 134 42.74 13.83 -15.03
N TYR A 135 41.95 13.84 -16.12
CA TYR A 135 42.27 13.21 -17.40
C TYR A 135 42.99 14.14 -18.37
N LYS A 136 43.20 15.43 -18.00
CA LYS A 136 43.91 16.43 -18.80
C LYS A 136 43.33 16.53 -20.23
N ASP A 137 44.19 16.62 -21.25
CA ASP A 137 43.80 16.74 -22.66
C ASP A 137 42.95 15.56 -23.14
N LYS A 138 43.18 14.34 -22.64
CA LYS A 138 42.31 13.18 -22.94
C LYS A 138 40.88 13.40 -22.44
N GLY A 139 40.69 14.10 -21.31
CA GLY A 139 39.34 14.41 -20.82
C GLY A 139 38.60 15.39 -21.72
N VAL A 140 39.32 16.37 -22.28
CA VAL A 140 38.76 17.33 -23.25
C VAL A 140 38.47 16.65 -24.59
N ALA A 141 39.36 15.79 -25.08
CA ALA A 141 39.14 15.01 -26.30
C ALA A 141 37.92 14.08 -26.15
N TYR A 142 37.80 13.39 -25.01
CA TYR A 142 36.66 12.52 -24.70
C TYR A 142 35.33 13.28 -24.64
N VAL A 143 35.26 14.43 -23.96
CA VAL A 143 33.99 15.17 -23.83
C VAL A 143 33.51 15.72 -25.19
N ASN A 144 34.43 16.14 -26.06
CA ASN A 144 34.13 16.51 -27.44
C ASN A 144 33.59 15.31 -28.24
N TRP A 145 34.27 14.16 -28.16
CA TRP A 145 33.81 12.93 -28.80
C TRP A 145 32.43 12.47 -28.30
N CYS A 146 32.13 12.60 -27.01
CA CYS A 146 30.81 12.27 -26.45
C CYS A 146 29.71 13.14 -27.07
N ALA A 147 29.96 14.45 -27.22
CA ALA A 147 29.03 15.38 -27.84
C ALA A 147 28.81 15.08 -29.33
N GLU A 148 29.89 14.83 -30.09
CA GLU A 148 29.83 14.45 -31.50
C GLU A 148 29.09 13.12 -31.71
N MET A 149 29.41 12.10 -30.92
CA MET A 149 28.80 10.78 -30.99
C MET A 149 27.32 10.83 -30.64
N ALA A 150 26.93 11.57 -29.59
CA ALA A 150 25.53 11.77 -29.21
C ALA A 150 24.75 12.56 -30.29
N ALA A 151 25.31 13.65 -30.84
CA ALA A 151 24.69 14.39 -31.92
C ALA A 151 24.48 13.53 -33.18
N ALA A 152 25.46 12.69 -33.53
CA ALA A 152 25.40 11.77 -34.66
C ALA A 152 24.29 10.69 -34.53
N GLN A 153 23.78 10.43 -33.33
CA GLN A 153 22.63 9.54 -33.12
C GLN A 153 21.33 10.07 -33.75
N ASN A 154 21.25 11.38 -34.03
CA ASN A 154 20.10 12.05 -34.68
C ASN A 154 18.72 11.65 -34.10
N ILE A 155 18.54 11.86 -32.80
CA ILE A 155 17.30 11.50 -32.07
C ILE A 155 16.17 12.54 -32.21
N GLY A 156 16.42 13.67 -32.88
CA GLY A 156 15.45 14.74 -33.09
C GLY A 156 15.04 15.55 -31.86
N VAL A 157 15.59 15.25 -30.67
CA VAL A 157 15.39 16.00 -29.42
C VAL A 157 16.73 16.44 -28.81
N PRO A 158 16.77 17.47 -27.94
CA PRO A 158 18.03 18.00 -27.41
C PRO A 158 18.77 17.02 -26.50
N TRP A 159 20.11 17.07 -26.57
CA TRP A 159 20.99 16.39 -25.63
C TRP A 159 21.47 17.33 -24.51
N ILE A 160 21.56 16.80 -23.30
CA ILE A 160 22.06 17.48 -22.09
C ILE A 160 23.34 16.81 -21.54
N MET A 161 24.09 17.57 -20.73
CA MET A 161 25.17 17.08 -19.86
C MET A 161 25.18 17.84 -18.52
N CYS A 162 25.01 17.11 -17.42
CA CYS A 162 25.03 17.67 -16.07
C CYS A 162 26.46 17.93 -15.55
N GLN A 163 26.61 18.99 -14.74
CA GLN A 163 27.89 19.52 -14.23
C GLN A 163 28.97 19.73 -15.30
N GLN A 164 28.57 19.99 -16.56
CA GLN A 164 29.48 20.19 -17.68
C GLN A 164 29.41 21.64 -18.18
N GLN A 165 29.94 22.59 -17.41
CA GLN A 165 29.93 24.04 -17.76
C GLN A 165 30.53 24.33 -19.15
N SER A 166 31.48 23.50 -19.59
CA SER A 166 32.14 23.57 -20.90
C SER A 166 31.56 22.61 -21.95
N ALA A 167 30.28 22.21 -21.83
CA ALA A 167 29.62 21.30 -22.77
C ALA A 167 29.83 21.76 -24.24
N PRO A 168 30.29 20.87 -25.14
CA PRO A 168 30.44 21.20 -26.55
C PRO A 168 29.07 21.34 -27.22
N PRO A 169 28.85 22.30 -28.13
CA PRO A 169 27.60 22.38 -28.90
C PRO A 169 27.35 21.08 -29.70
N PRO A 170 26.09 20.64 -29.89
CA PRO A 170 24.84 21.30 -29.49
C PRO A 170 24.38 20.97 -28.06
N ILE A 171 25.23 20.35 -27.22
CA ILE A 171 24.84 19.84 -25.90
C ILE A 171 24.52 20.98 -24.92
N ILE A 172 23.40 20.85 -24.19
CA ILE A 172 22.96 21.78 -23.15
C ILE A 172 23.62 21.42 -21.81
N SER A 173 24.35 22.37 -21.21
CA SER A 173 24.92 22.22 -19.86
C SER A 173 23.85 22.39 -18.77
N THR A 174 23.73 21.44 -17.85
CA THR A 174 22.76 21.48 -16.73
C THR A 174 23.45 21.43 -15.36
N CYS A 175 22.70 21.73 -14.30
CA CYS A 175 23.20 21.78 -12.92
C CYS A 175 22.56 20.72 -12.02
N ASN A 176 23.34 20.20 -11.08
CA ASN A 176 22.92 19.29 -10.01
C ASN A 176 23.25 19.91 -8.63
N GLY A 177 22.51 19.56 -7.59
CA GLY A 177 22.79 20.02 -6.23
C GLY A 177 21.58 20.20 -5.33
N PHE A 178 21.80 20.70 -4.10
CA PHE A 178 20.70 21.20 -3.25
C PHE A 178 20.14 22.55 -3.76
N TYR A 179 20.94 23.34 -4.49
CA TYR A 179 20.55 24.64 -5.03
C TYR A 179 21.30 24.96 -6.34
N CYS A 180 20.57 25.27 -7.41
CA CYS A 180 21.14 25.75 -8.68
C CYS A 180 20.65 27.16 -9.09
N HIS A 181 20.05 27.94 -8.18
CA HIS A 181 19.58 29.30 -8.52
C HIS A 181 20.73 30.24 -8.95
N THR A 182 21.95 30.03 -8.45
CA THR A 182 23.17 30.75 -8.86
C THR A 182 23.81 30.24 -10.15
N PHE A 183 23.44 29.05 -10.65
CA PHE A 183 23.97 28.51 -11.90
C PHE A 183 23.61 29.43 -13.08
N LYS A 184 24.57 29.57 -14.00
CA LYS A 184 24.43 30.34 -15.23
C LYS A 184 24.87 29.48 -16.41
N PRO A 185 23.99 29.22 -17.40
CA PRO A 185 24.40 28.59 -18.64
C PRO A 185 25.42 29.47 -19.38
N LYS A 186 26.18 28.86 -20.30
CA LYS A 186 27.30 29.51 -21.01
C LYS A 186 26.91 30.79 -21.78
N ASN A 187 25.66 30.91 -22.21
CA ASN A 187 25.07 32.11 -22.80
C ASN A 187 23.53 32.08 -22.64
N THR A 188 22.84 33.13 -23.08
CA THR A 188 21.39 33.32 -22.95
C THR A 188 20.52 32.47 -23.90
N LEU A 189 21.11 31.80 -24.90
CA LEU A 189 20.38 30.91 -25.81
C LEU A 189 20.24 29.48 -25.25
N ILE A 190 21.04 29.14 -24.22
CA ILE A 190 21.00 27.84 -23.57
C ILE A 190 20.03 27.92 -22.38
N PRO A 191 18.99 27.06 -22.31
CA PRO A 191 18.03 27.08 -21.21
C PRO A 191 18.69 26.69 -19.88
N LYS A 192 18.25 27.34 -18.79
CA LYS A 192 18.73 27.07 -17.44
C LYS A 192 17.96 25.89 -16.84
N MET A 193 18.62 24.73 -16.76
CA MET A 193 18.03 23.45 -16.33
C MET A 193 18.74 22.88 -15.07
N PHE A 194 17.97 22.27 -14.18
CA PHE A 194 18.39 21.69 -12.90
C PHE A 194 18.01 20.21 -12.88
N THR A 195 18.92 19.34 -13.32
CA THR A 195 18.68 17.90 -13.57
C THR A 195 18.65 17.06 -12.30
N GLU A 196 19.26 17.53 -11.20
CA GLU A 196 19.15 16.86 -9.90
C GLU A 196 19.00 17.87 -8.76
N ASN A 197 17.77 18.26 -8.44
CA ASN A 197 17.49 18.89 -7.16
C ASN A 197 17.39 17.82 -6.08
N TRP A 198 18.44 17.69 -5.26
CA TRP A 198 18.58 16.58 -4.31
C TRP A 198 17.52 16.66 -3.19
N THR A 199 16.54 15.75 -3.20
CA THR A 199 15.36 15.80 -2.31
C THR A 199 15.63 15.43 -0.87
N GLY A 200 16.82 14.88 -0.61
CA GLY A 200 17.33 14.35 0.63
C GLY A 200 18.75 13.88 0.37
N TRP A 201 19.13 12.68 0.81
CA TRP A 201 20.43 12.08 0.48
C TRP A 201 20.40 10.55 0.56
N PHE A 202 21.35 9.90 -0.09
CA PHE A 202 21.55 8.46 0.03
C PHE A 202 22.13 8.07 1.40
N LYS A 203 22.04 6.79 1.73
CA LYS A 203 22.57 6.23 2.99
C LYS A 203 23.54 5.08 2.73
N LYS A 204 24.62 5.03 3.52
CA LYS A 204 25.53 3.87 3.60
C LYS A 204 25.34 3.09 4.90
N TRP A 205 25.72 1.82 4.89
CA TRP A 205 25.68 0.95 6.07
C TRP A 205 26.45 1.54 7.27
N GLY A 206 25.73 1.77 8.37
CA GLY A 206 26.23 2.44 9.59
C GLY A 206 26.09 3.96 9.60
N GLN A 207 25.61 4.58 8.52
CA GLN A 207 25.20 5.99 8.53
C GLN A 207 23.76 6.16 9.01
N LYS A 208 23.50 7.35 9.57
CA LYS A 208 22.19 7.83 10.02
C LYS A 208 21.28 8.13 8.83
N ASP A 209 20.00 8.31 9.10
CA ASP A 209 18.99 8.63 8.08
C ASP A 209 18.98 10.15 7.82
N PRO A 210 19.38 10.63 6.62
CA PRO A 210 19.35 12.03 6.26
C PRO A 210 17.92 12.46 5.89
N HIS A 211 17.54 13.66 6.31
CA HIS A 211 16.26 14.29 5.98
C HIS A 211 16.50 15.70 5.44
N ARG A 212 15.82 16.11 4.36
CA ARG A 212 15.79 17.48 3.86
C ARG A 212 14.37 18.05 4.00
N PRO A 213 14.17 19.15 4.76
CA PRO A 213 12.86 19.76 4.94
C PRO A 213 12.15 20.08 3.63
N ALA A 214 10.83 19.93 3.63
CA ALA A 214 9.97 20.24 2.47
C ALA A 214 10.07 21.73 2.10
N GLU A 215 10.25 22.58 3.11
CA GLU A 215 10.32 24.03 3.02
C GLU A 215 11.61 24.51 2.33
N ASP A 216 12.75 23.89 2.67
CA ASP A 216 14.02 24.19 2.00
C ASP A 216 14.04 23.66 0.56
N LEU A 217 13.48 22.49 0.32
CA LEU A 217 13.33 21.94 -1.02
C LEU A 217 12.42 22.85 -1.88
N ALA A 218 11.28 23.27 -1.35
CA ALA A 218 10.39 24.23 -2.01
C ALA A 218 11.07 25.60 -2.25
N TYR A 219 11.84 26.11 -1.28
CA TYR A 219 12.64 27.33 -1.41
C TYR A 219 13.68 27.21 -2.54
N SER A 220 14.37 26.07 -2.64
CA SER A 220 15.37 25.84 -3.70
C SER A 220 14.78 25.89 -5.12
N VAL A 221 13.55 25.36 -5.28
CA VAL A 221 12.80 25.37 -6.54
C VAL A 221 12.28 26.77 -6.85
N ALA A 222 11.64 27.44 -5.89
CA ALA A 222 11.10 28.79 -6.08
C ALA A 222 12.21 29.81 -6.40
N ARG A 223 13.36 29.75 -5.71
CA ARG A 223 14.54 30.57 -6.05
C ARG A 223 15.10 30.25 -7.43
N PHE A 224 15.01 29.00 -7.89
CA PHE A 224 15.49 28.62 -9.22
C PHE A 224 14.62 29.20 -10.34
N PHE A 225 13.29 29.07 -10.24
CA PHE A 225 12.36 29.70 -11.19
C PHE A 225 12.42 31.23 -11.13
N GLN A 226 12.51 31.82 -9.94
CA GLN A 226 12.76 33.26 -9.77
C GLN A 226 14.00 33.71 -10.56
N ALA A 227 15.08 32.93 -10.51
CA ALA A 227 16.34 33.19 -11.19
C ALA A 227 16.40 32.72 -12.66
N GLY A 228 15.25 32.65 -13.36
CA GLY A 228 15.15 32.35 -14.79
C GLY A 228 15.36 30.87 -15.14
N GLY A 229 15.17 29.98 -14.18
CA GLY A 229 15.17 28.53 -14.40
C GLY A 229 13.90 28.07 -15.13
N VAL A 230 14.04 27.11 -16.05
CA VAL A 230 12.92 26.61 -16.89
C VAL A 230 12.59 25.13 -16.72
N LEU A 231 13.50 24.34 -16.13
CA LEU A 231 13.30 22.93 -15.84
C LEU A 231 13.97 22.57 -14.52
N ILE A 232 13.24 21.90 -13.64
CA ILE A 232 13.79 21.21 -12.46
C ILE A 232 13.38 19.74 -12.52
N ASN A 233 14.27 18.86 -12.09
CA ASN A 233 13.97 17.47 -11.78
C ASN A 233 14.31 17.17 -10.31
N TYR A 234 13.49 16.34 -9.67
CA TYR A 234 13.69 15.92 -8.28
C TYR A 234 14.50 14.63 -8.24
N TYR A 235 15.70 14.70 -7.67
CA TYR A 235 16.55 13.54 -7.45
C TYR A 235 16.54 13.19 -5.96
N MET A 236 15.67 12.31 -5.45
CA MET A 236 14.74 11.43 -6.17
C MET A 236 13.28 11.84 -5.92
N TYR A 237 12.43 11.77 -6.95
CA TYR A 237 10.98 11.85 -6.73
C TYR A 237 10.41 10.57 -6.07
N HIS A 238 10.95 9.43 -6.47
CA HIS A 238 10.86 8.13 -5.80
C HIS A 238 12.22 7.46 -5.92
N GLY A 239 12.87 7.14 -4.80
CA GLY A 239 14.18 6.47 -4.81
C GLY A 239 14.08 4.94 -4.83
N GLY A 240 13.22 4.37 -3.98
CA GLY A 240 12.91 2.93 -3.99
C GLY A 240 13.95 2.05 -3.29
N THR A 241 14.24 0.88 -3.87
CA THR A 241 15.04 -0.19 -3.24
C THR A 241 16.09 -0.73 -4.22
N ASN A 242 17.33 -0.85 -3.75
CA ASN A 242 18.44 -1.55 -4.41
C ASN A 242 18.28 -3.08 -4.29
N PHE A 243 17.36 -3.65 -5.07
CA PHE A 243 17.10 -5.10 -5.10
C PHE A 243 18.31 -5.91 -5.60
N GLY A 244 18.36 -7.20 -5.26
CA GLY A 244 19.48 -8.06 -5.65
C GLY A 244 20.84 -7.61 -5.09
N ARG A 245 21.91 -7.94 -5.81
CA ARG A 245 23.30 -7.63 -5.41
C ARG A 245 24.05 -6.70 -6.36
N THR A 246 23.60 -6.54 -7.60
CA THR A 246 24.23 -5.71 -8.64
C THR A 246 23.65 -4.29 -8.75
N SER A 247 22.80 -3.86 -7.80
CA SER A 247 22.17 -2.54 -7.79
C SER A 247 22.93 -1.50 -6.96
N GLY A 248 23.05 -1.67 -5.64
CA GLY A 248 23.70 -0.66 -4.79
C GLY A 248 25.22 -0.57 -4.96
N GLY A 249 25.74 0.66 -5.03
CA GLY A 249 27.17 1.00 -5.02
C GLY A 249 27.82 0.84 -3.63
N PRO A 250 29.03 1.39 -3.41
CA PRO A 250 29.93 0.98 -2.34
C PRO A 250 29.35 1.34 -0.96
N PHE A 251 29.02 0.28 -0.20
CA PHE A 251 28.36 0.33 1.11
C PHE A 251 26.97 1.00 1.12
N ILE A 252 26.34 1.22 -0.04
CA ILE A 252 24.98 1.79 -0.11
C ILE A 252 23.97 0.81 0.51
N THR A 253 22.98 1.33 1.25
CA THR A 253 21.93 0.52 1.84
C THR A 253 20.99 -0.07 0.79
N THR A 254 20.28 -1.14 1.15
CA THR A 254 19.28 -1.74 0.28
C THR A 254 18.08 -0.82 0.09
N SER A 255 17.71 -0.06 1.13
CA SER A 255 16.84 1.10 0.97
C SER A 255 17.57 2.22 0.21
N TYR A 256 16.93 2.77 -0.81
CA TYR A 256 17.30 4.00 -1.50
C TYR A 256 16.17 5.05 -1.36
N ASP A 257 15.50 5.08 -0.20
CA ASP A 257 14.36 5.98 0.09
C ASP A 257 14.64 7.46 -0.26
N TYR A 258 15.88 7.92 -0.01
CA TYR A 258 16.38 9.26 -0.31
C TYR A 258 15.61 10.42 0.38
N ASP A 259 14.72 10.11 1.35
CA ASP A 259 13.72 11.06 1.86
C ASP A 259 12.92 11.70 0.70
N ALA A 260 12.62 10.90 -0.32
CA ALA A 260 11.92 11.31 -1.53
C ALA A 260 10.45 11.70 -1.25
N PRO A 261 9.81 12.52 -2.10
CA PRO A 261 8.36 12.79 -2.06
C PRO A 261 7.49 11.52 -2.09
N LEU A 262 7.95 10.45 -2.75
CA LEU A 262 7.39 9.11 -2.62
C LEU A 262 8.40 8.19 -1.92
N ASP A 263 8.03 7.64 -0.76
CA ASP A 263 8.91 6.80 0.06
C ASP A 263 9.38 5.53 -0.68
N GLU A 264 10.32 4.78 -0.09
CA GLU A 264 10.83 3.49 -0.62
C GLU A 264 9.71 2.53 -1.09
N PHE A 265 8.55 2.58 -0.44
CA PHE A 265 7.42 1.68 -0.67
C PHE A 265 6.36 2.27 -1.63
N GLY A 266 6.55 3.53 -2.09
CA GLY A 266 5.64 4.27 -2.96
C GLY A 266 4.50 4.99 -2.23
N ASN A 267 4.56 5.16 -0.91
CA ASN A 267 3.62 6.00 -0.17
C ASN A 267 3.94 7.49 -0.36
N LEU A 268 2.96 8.36 -0.12
CA LEU A 268 3.18 9.81 -0.14
C LEU A 268 3.95 10.22 1.12
N ASN A 269 5.20 10.66 0.97
CA ASN A 269 5.99 11.24 2.07
C ASN A 269 5.44 12.65 2.36
N GLN A 270 4.55 12.73 3.36
CA GLN A 270 3.81 13.93 3.70
C GLN A 270 4.42 14.60 4.95
N PRO A 271 4.73 15.92 4.89
CA PRO A 271 4.11 16.91 4.01
C PRO A 271 4.84 17.18 2.69
N LYS A 272 6.03 16.60 2.45
CA LYS A 272 6.89 16.93 1.31
C LYS A 272 6.18 16.82 -0.05
N TYR A 273 5.49 15.71 -0.30
CA TYR A 273 4.72 15.50 -1.53
C TYR A 273 3.66 16.59 -1.77
N GLY A 274 2.80 16.87 -0.80
CA GLY A 274 1.71 17.83 -0.99
C GLY A 274 2.18 19.29 -1.00
N HIS A 275 3.23 19.63 -0.25
CA HIS A 275 3.83 20.96 -0.28
C HIS A 275 4.46 21.27 -1.64
N LEU A 276 5.17 20.30 -2.24
CA LEU A 276 5.68 20.44 -3.60
C LEU A 276 4.55 20.47 -4.63
N LYS A 277 3.49 19.67 -4.47
CA LYS A 277 2.29 19.75 -5.32
C LYS A 277 1.64 21.14 -5.29
N GLN A 278 1.54 21.77 -4.12
CA GLN A 278 1.04 23.14 -3.97
C GLN A 278 1.98 24.16 -4.65
N LEU A 279 3.30 23.98 -4.53
CA LEU A 279 4.30 24.78 -5.26
C LEU A 279 4.16 24.64 -6.78
N HIS A 280 4.01 23.42 -7.31
CA HIS A 280 3.83 23.19 -8.75
C HIS A 280 2.57 23.88 -9.28
N ALA A 281 1.45 23.75 -8.56
CA ALA A 281 0.22 24.44 -8.90
C ALA A 281 0.40 25.97 -8.92
N ALA A 282 1.13 26.54 -7.94
CA ALA A 282 1.43 27.97 -7.90
C ALA A 282 2.33 28.44 -9.06
N ILE A 283 3.35 27.65 -9.42
CA ILE A 283 4.21 27.95 -10.59
C ILE A 283 3.41 27.88 -11.90
N LYS A 284 2.51 26.89 -12.04
CA LYS A 284 1.67 26.73 -13.24
C LYS A 284 0.70 27.89 -13.46
N VAL A 285 0.25 28.58 -12.41
CA VAL A 285 -0.50 29.86 -12.54
C VAL A 285 0.33 30.93 -13.28
N GLY A 286 1.66 30.93 -13.12
CA GLY A 286 2.57 31.87 -13.76
C GLY A 286 3.14 31.43 -15.10
N GLU A 287 2.95 30.17 -15.52
CA GLU A 287 3.69 29.51 -16.61
C GLU A 287 3.82 30.34 -17.89
N ARG A 288 2.72 30.93 -18.37
CA ARG A 288 2.70 31.78 -19.58
C ARG A 288 3.53 33.06 -19.43
N VAL A 289 3.55 33.64 -18.23
CA VAL A 289 4.28 34.89 -17.91
C VAL A 289 5.76 34.59 -17.64
N LEU A 290 6.07 33.45 -17.03
CA LEU A 290 7.45 32.97 -16.81
C LEU A 290 8.16 32.63 -18.13
N THR A 291 7.43 32.07 -19.10
CA THR A 291 7.99 31.64 -20.40
C THR A 291 8.09 32.74 -21.45
N ASN A 292 7.20 33.75 -21.43
CA ASN A 292 7.13 34.81 -22.46
C ASN A 292 7.34 36.24 -21.93
N GLY A 293 7.49 36.41 -20.61
CA GLY A 293 7.66 37.71 -19.97
C GLY A 293 9.11 38.12 -19.76
N THR A 294 9.32 39.41 -19.48
CA THR A 294 10.62 39.95 -19.06
C THR A 294 10.67 40.07 -17.54
N ALA A 295 11.78 39.63 -16.94
CA ALA A 295 12.00 39.73 -15.50
C ALA A 295 12.71 41.04 -15.10
N THR A 296 12.26 41.64 -14.00
CA THR A 296 12.94 42.74 -13.31
C THR A 296 13.04 42.41 -11.82
N THR A 297 14.14 42.80 -11.15
CA THR A 297 14.34 42.53 -9.72
C THR A 297 14.60 43.81 -8.95
N LYS A 298 13.81 44.04 -7.89
CA LYS A 298 13.98 45.11 -6.90
C LYS A 298 14.51 44.52 -5.60
N VAL A 299 15.65 45.04 -5.13
CA VAL A 299 16.27 44.63 -3.86
C VAL A 299 15.81 45.57 -2.75
N TYR A 300 15.33 45.01 -1.63
CA TYR A 300 14.83 45.77 -0.48
C TYR A 300 15.85 45.87 0.67
N GLY A 301 16.95 45.10 0.61
CA GLY A 301 17.94 44.99 1.69
C GLY A 301 17.76 43.73 2.52
N ASN A 302 18.70 43.44 3.43
CA ASN A 302 18.70 42.26 4.33
C ASN A 302 18.39 40.89 3.67
N GLY A 303 18.74 40.73 2.39
CA GLY A 303 18.46 39.51 1.63
C GLY A 303 17.04 39.42 1.05
N VAL A 304 16.25 40.49 1.10
CA VAL A 304 14.89 40.55 0.56
C VAL A 304 14.90 41.08 -0.88
N GLU A 305 14.29 40.33 -1.79
CA GLU A 305 14.25 40.61 -3.24
C GLU A 305 12.86 40.34 -3.79
N LEU A 306 12.30 41.28 -4.56
CA LEU A 306 11.10 41.09 -5.37
C LEU A 306 11.52 40.94 -6.83
N THR A 307 11.19 39.82 -7.46
CA THR A 307 11.34 39.64 -8.91
C THR A 307 9.98 39.60 -9.57
N THR A 308 9.74 40.55 -10.47
CA THR A 308 8.51 40.70 -11.26
C THR A 308 8.77 40.21 -12.67
N TYR A 309 8.05 39.17 -13.11
CA TYR A 309 7.92 38.81 -14.52
C TYR A 309 6.68 39.51 -15.07
N THR A 310 6.81 40.24 -16.16
CA THR A 310 5.69 40.91 -16.84
C THR A 310 5.64 40.52 -18.31
N ASN A 311 4.46 40.15 -18.78
CA ASN A 311 4.21 39.94 -20.21
C ASN A 311 3.97 41.30 -20.89
N SER A 312 4.82 41.68 -21.84
CA SER A 312 4.75 42.98 -22.51
C SER A 312 3.54 43.17 -23.44
N ILE A 313 2.85 42.08 -23.80
CA ILE A 313 1.67 42.09 -24.68
C ILE A 313 0.39 42.14 -23.87
N THR A 314 0.27 41.35 -22.80
CA THR A 314 -0.97 41.27 -21.99
C THR A 314 -0.95 42.16 -20.74
N GLY A 315 0.22 42.64 -20.31
CA GLY A 315 0.39 43.36 -19.04
C GLY A 315 0.33 42.45 -17.79
N GLU A 316 0.01 41.17 -17.96
CA GLU A 316 -0.05 40.18 -16.88
C GLU A 316 1.30 40.09 -16.16
N SER A 317 1.28 40.12 -14.83
CA SER A 317 2.48 40.10 -14.00
C SER A 317 2.41 38.98 -12.95
N PHE A 318 3.56 38.37 -12.70
CA PHE A 318 3.74 37.27 -11.76
C PHE A 318 5.03 37.49 -10.96
N CYS A 319 4.95 37.43 -9.63
CA CYS A 319 6.04 37.86 -8.77
C CYS A 319 6.54 36.76 -7.83
N PHE A 320 7.85 36.75 -7.59
CA PHE A 320 8.49 36.05 -6.49
C PHE A 320 9.03 37.07 -5.50
N LEU A 321 8.62 36.99 -4.24
CA LEU A 321 9.15 37.80 -3.16
C LEU A 321 9.92 36.88 -2.21
N SER A 322 11.24 36.93 -2.28
CA SER A 322 12.14 36.04 -1.55
C SER A 322 12.80 36.73 -0.38
N ASN A 323 12.86 36.06 0.77
CA ASN A 323 13.66 36.44 1.93
C ASN A 323 14.79 35.42 2.13
N ASN A 324 16.02 35.83 1.82
CA ASN A 324 17.23 35.01 1.97
C ASN A 324 17.86 35.09 3.38
N ASN A 325 17.30 35.88 4.31
CA ASN A 325 17.71 35.92 5.72
C ASN A 325 17.40 34.56 6.38
N GLN A 326 18.27 34.08 7.27
CA GLN A 326 18.13 32.76 7.92
C GLN A 326 17.46 32.83 9.30
N ILE A 327 17.26 34.04 9.82
CA ILE A 327 16.80 34.29 11.20
C ILE A 327 15.50 35.09 11.18
N GLU A 328 15.51 36.24 10.50
CA GLU A 328 14.44 37.24 10.58
C GLU A 328 13.42 37.11 9.43
N GLU A 329 12.14 37.26 9.78
CA GLU A 329 11.08 37.50 8.80
C GLU A 329 11.16 38.93 8.24
N ALA A 330 10.57 39.13 7.07
CA ALA A 330 10.52 40.43 6.41
C ALA A 330 9.07 40.86 6.16
N THR A 331 8.74 42.09 6.54
CA THR A 331 7.46 42.74 6.18
C THR A 331 7.70 43.68 5.00
N VAL A 332 7.06 43.42 3.88
CA VAL A 332 7.22 44.18 2.64
C VAL A 332 5.88 44.78 2.23
N VAL A 333 5.86 46.09 2.01
CA VAL A 333 4.70 46.80 1.48
C VAL A 333 4.88 46.98 -0.03
N LEU A 334 3.92 46.48 -0.80
CA LEU A 334 3.79 46.74 -2.23
C LEU A 334 2.74 47.85 -2.49
N GLU A 335 2.54 48.21 -3.75
CA GLU A 335 1.56 49.24 -4.11
C GLU A 335 0.12 48.80 -3.74
N GLU A 336 -0.75 49.79 -3.52
CA GLU A 336 -2.14 49.62 -3.03
C GLU A 336 -2.29 48.93 -1.66
N GLY A 337 -1.36 49.17 -0.73
CA GLY A 337 -1.53 48.77 0.68
C GLY A 337 -1.40 47.27 0.96
N ASN A 338 -0.92 46.50 -0.02
CA ASN A 338 -0.66 45.07 0.13
C ASN A 338 0.59 44.83 0.98
N ILE A 339 0.41 44.33 2.20
CA ILE A 339 1.48 44.02 3.16
C ILE A 339 1.73 42.51 3.15
N PHE A 340 2.96 42.10 2.85
CA PHE A 340 3.38 40.69 2.83
C PHE A 340 4.39 40.42 3.95
N VAL A 341 4.07 39.43 4.80
CA VAL A 341 5.00 38.86 5.77
C VAL A 341 5.64 37.61 5.17
N VAL A 342 6.96 37.68 4.98
CA VAL A 342 7.78 36.68 4.29
C VAL A 342 8.73 36.05 5.32
N PRO A 343 8.47 34.81 5.78
CA PRO A 343 9.33 34.11 6.74
C PRO A 343 10.79 34.05 6.30
N ALA A 344 11.70 33.94 7.27
CA ALA A 344 13.11 33.66 7.02
C ALA A 344 13.28 32.44 6.10
N TRP A 345 14.23 32.51 5.16
CA TRP A 345 14.57 31.45 4.21
C TRP A 345 13.35 30.94 3.41
N SER A 346 12.54 31.87 2.90
CA SER A 346 11.33 31.55 2.15
C SER A 346 11.14 32.39 0.88
N VAL A 347 10.29 31.90 -0.02
CA VAL A 347 9.79 32.66 -1.18
C VAL A 347 8.28 32.64 -1.17
N SER A 348 7.67 33.83 -1.20
CA SER A 348 6.25 34.02 -1.50
C SER A 348 6.05 34.16 -3.00
N ILE A 349 5.15 33.37 -3.57
CA ILE A 349 4.72 33.44 -4.96
C ILE A 349 3.42 34.25 -4.99
N LEU A 350 3.42 35.35 -5.77
CA LEU A 350 2.33 36.31 -5.82
C LEU A 350 1.68 36.29 -7.21
N GLY A 351 0.46 35.78 -7.29
CA GLY A 351 -0.39 35.89 -8.49
C GLY A 351 -0.82 37.35 -8.69
N GLY A 352 -0.70 37.87 -9.91
CA GLY A 352 -0.97 39.29 -10.20
C GLY A 352 -0.06 40.27 -9.46
N CYS A 353 1.02 39.79 -8.83
CA CYS A 353 1.87 40.54 -7.91
C CYS A 353 1.17 41.18 -6.68
N ASN A 354 -0.09 40.82 -6.40
CA ASN A 354 -0.90 41.38 -5.31
C ASN A 354 -1.54 40.33 -4.38
N LYS A 355 -1.52 39.04 -4.74
CA LYS A 355 -2.06 37.96 -3.90
C LYS A 355 -1.04 36.85 -3.71
N GLU A 356 -0.65 36.59 -2.46
CA GLU A 356 0.14 35.39 -2.12
C GLU A 356 -0.71 34.15 -2.40
N ILE A 357 -0.22 33.29 -3.30
CA ILE A 357 -0.86 32.01 -3.66
C ILE A 357 -0.09 30.80 -3.09
N PHE A 358 1.16 31.00 -2.68
CA PHE A 358 2.00 30.02 -2.02
C PHE A 358 3.17 30.72 -1.31
N ASN A 359 3.63 30.18 -0.18
CA ASN A 359 4.94 30.52 0.40
C ASN A 359 5.67 29.25 0.79
N THR A 360 6.97 29.17 0.49
CA THR A 360 7.75 27.93 0.66
C THR A 360 7.91 27.48 2.11
N ALA A 361 7.71 28.35 3.11
CA ALA A 361 7.75 28.03 4.53
C ALA A 361 6.38 27.89 5.20
N LYS A 362 5.27 28.22 4.51
CA LYS A 362 3.89 28.09 5.03
C LYS A 362 3.30 26.73 4.62
N VAL A 363 3.63 25.67 5.36
CA VAL A 363 3.21 24.29 5.05
C VAL A 363 1.76 24.04 5.48
N ASN A 364 0.84 24.05 4.51
CA ASN A 364 -0.59 23.78 4.76
C ASN A 364 -0.98 22.31 4.55
N THR A 365 -0.05 21.47 4.09
CA THR A 365 -0.26 20.03 3.88
C THR A 365 -0.09 19.26 5.20
N GLN A 366 -0.95 18.27 5.45
CA GLN A 366 -0.79 17.33 6.57
C GLN A 366 0.59 16.64 6.58
N THR A 367 1.12 16.32 7.75
CA THR A 367 2.18 15.31 7.95
C THR A 367 1.54 13.93 8.11
N SER A 368 2.17 12.86 7.61
CA SER A 368 1.71 11.48 7.84
C SER A 368 2.79 10.66 8.54
N ILE A 369 2.47 10.08 9.70
CA ILE A 369 3.37 9.18 10.43
C ILE A 369 3.12 7.76 9.92
N MET A 370 4.06 7.25 9.13
CA MET A 370 4.07 5.86 8.71
C MET A 370 4.47 4.97 9.88
N VAL A 371 3.75 3.86 10.07
CA VAL A 371 4.02 2.84 11.08
C VAL A 371 4.16 1.48 10.41
N LYS A 372 4.94 0.60 11.02
CA LYS A 372 5.06 -0.81 10.62
C LYS A 372 4.15 -1.63 11.52
N LYS A 373 3.02 -2.12 10.99
CA LYS A 373 2.04 -2.89 11.74
C LYS A 373 2.36 -4.38 11.64
N GLN A 374 2.57 -5.03 12.78
CA GLN A 374 2.84 -6.46 12.87
C GLN A 374 1.58 -7.30 12.60
N MET A 375 1.77 -8.50 12.06
CA MET A 375 0.73 -9.52 12.03
C MET A 375 0.43 -10.04 13.45
N TYR A 376 -0.79 -10.52 13.69
CA TYR A 376 -1.22 -11.13 14.96
C TYR A 376 -1.82 -12.51 14.71
N GLY A 377 -1.75 -13.39 15.71
CA GLY A 377 -2.26 -14.77 15.63
C GLY A 377 -1.21 -15.75 15.09
N GLU A 378 -1.64 -16.98 14.76
CA GLU A 378 -0.74 -18.05 14.28
C GLU A 378 0.04 -17.66 13.02
N THR A 379 -0.55 -16.87 12.14
CA THR A 379 0.09 -16.34 10.92
C THR A 379 1.28 -15.39 11.18
N ALA A 380 1.51 -14.98 12.43
CA ALA A 380 2.65 -14.15 12.82
C ALA A 380 3.87 -14.95 13.28
N LYS A 381 3.72 -16.25 13.60
CA LYS A 381 4.80 -17.08 14.15
C LYS A 381 5.51 -17.84 13.03
N LEU A 382 6.77 -17.46 12.76
CA LEU A 382 7.60 -18.12 11.77
C LEU A 382 8.27 -19.38 12.33
N SER A 383 8.24 -20.47 11.55
CA SER A 383 8.87 -21.75 11.85
C SER A 383 10.10 -21.95 10.97
N TRP A 384 11.28 -22.04 11.58
CA TRP A 384 12.54 -22.01 10.86
C TRP A 384 13.13 -23.41 10.61
N MET A 385 13.62 -23.62 9.40
CA MET A 385 14.50 -24.72 9.01
C MET A 385 15.86 -24.14 8.61
N TRP A 386 16.90 -24.96 8.68
CA TRP A 386 18.30 -24.55 8.60
C TRP A 386 19.10 -25.46 7.69
N THR A 387 19.95 -24.90 6.84
CA THR A 387 21.06 -25.65 6.24
C THR A 387 22.38 -24.92 6.46
N PRO A 388 23.47 -25.63 6.83
CA PRO A 388 24.79 -25.03 6.97
C PRO A 388 25.37 -24.70 5.58
N GLU A 389 26.08 -23.58 5.45
CA GLU A 389 26.87 -23.35 4.22
C GLU A 389 28.00 -24.39 4.16
N THR A 390 28.05 -25.18 3.09
CA THR A 390 28.97 -26.31 2.97
C THR A 390 30.39 -25.82 2.66
N ILE A 391 31.20 -25.55 3.69
CA ILE A 391 32.59 -25.04 3.51
C ILE A 391 33.68 -26.12 3.51
N LYS A 392 33.32 -27.41 3.59
CA LYS A 392 34.28 -28.52 3.81
C LYS A 392 35.31 -28.65 2.68
N ASP A 393 34.91 -28.46 1.44
CA ASP A 393 35.79 -28.44 0.27
C ASP A 393 36.77 -27.25 0.33
N THR A 394 36.26 -26.06 0.66
CA THR A 394 37.06 -24.84 0.82
C THR A 394 38.10 -25.00 1.94
N LEU A 395 37.70 -25.55 3.09
CA LEU A 395 38.60 -25.80 4.24
C LEU A 395 39.68 -26.86 3.95
N LEU A 396 39.40 -27.80 3.05
CA LEU A 396 40.39 -28.75 2.51
C LEU A 396 41.30 -28.11 1.45
N GLY A 397 41.15 -26.81 1.18
CA GLY A 397 41.91 -26.09 0.17
C GLY A 397 41.59 -26.59 -1.25
N GLN A 398 40.33 -26.87 -1.55
CA GLN A 398 39.86 -27.06 -2.92
C GLN A 398 39.49 -25.70 -3.51
N GLY A 399 39.96 -25.45 -4.74
CA GLY A 399 39.73 -24.21 -5.46
C GLY A 399 39.66 -24.49 -6.96
N ILE A 400 38.98 -23.59 -7.68
CA ILE A 400 38.74 -23.67 -9.12
C ILE A 400 40.04 -23.46 -9.91
N PHE A 401 40.93 -22.61 -9.40
CA PHE A 401 42.24 -22.35 -10.00
C PHE A 401 43.28 -21.89 -8.95
N THR A 402 44.54 -21.76 -9.35
CA THR A 402 45.65 -21.32 -8.49
C THR A 402 46.48 -20.19 -9.11
N ALA A 403 47.17 -19.41 -8.27
CA ALA A 403 48.11 -18.37 -8.70
C ALA A 403 49.30 -18.25 -7.72
N ARG A 404 50.47 -17.80 -8.19
CA ARG A 404 51.69 -17.57 -7.39
C ARG A 404 51.84 -16.12 -6.87
N GLN A 405 50.81 -15.35 -7.12
CA GLN A 405 50.55 -14.07 -6.49
C GLN A 405 49.07 -14.08 -6.18
N LEU A 406 48.69 -13.17 -5.32
CA LEU A 406 47.31 -13.03 -4.93
C LEU A 406 46.61 -12.09 -5.95
N LEU A 407 45.28 -12.10 -6.04
CA LEU A 407 44.55 -11.47 -7.15
C LEU A 407 43.40 -10.58 -6.66
N GLU A 408 43.27 -9.42 -7.31
CA GLU A 408 42.22 -8.42 -7.10
C GLU A 408 40.81 -8.98 -7.33
N GLN A 409 39.87 -8.67 -6.43
CA GLN A 409 38.59 -9.37 -6.37
C GLN A 409 37.68 -9.10 -7.57
N LYS A 410 37.54 -7.86 -8.07
CA LYS A 410 36.68 -7.57 -9.24
C LYS A 410 37.13 -8.34 -10.48
N ARG A 411 38.44 -8.41 -10.72
CA ARG A 411 39.01 -9.11 -11.87
C ARG A 411 38.76 -10.62 -11.79
N VAL A 412 38.84 -11.21 -10.59
CA VAL A 412 38.61 -12.65 -10.38
C VAL A 412 37.13 -13.01 -10.44
N THR A 413 36.27 -12.32 -9.69
CA THR A 413 34.84 -12.66 -9.63
C THR A 413 34.09 -12.15 -10.85
N SER A 414 34.60 -11.13 -11.57
CA SER A 414 33.83 -10.35 -12.55
C SER A 414 32.46 -9.89 -12.03
N ASP A 415 32.37 -9.69 -10.71
CA ASP A 415 31.16 -9.35 -9.97
C ASP A 415 29.98 -10.33 -10.15
N VAL A 416 30.25 -11.63 -10.38
CA VAL A 416 29.19 -12.67 -10.40
C VAL A 416 28.71 -13.06 -9.00
N SER A 417 29.56 -12.89 -7.98
CA SER A 417 29.25 -13.07 -6.56
C SER A 417 29.98 -12.01 -5.72
N ASP A 418 29.41 -11.66 -4.56
CA ASP A 418 30.05 -10.81 -3.54
C ASP A 418 31.24 -11.52 -2.89
N TYR A 419 31.27 -12.86 -2.94
CA TYR A 419 32.16 -13.71 -2.16
C TYR A 419 33.33 -14.22 -3.00
N LEU A 420 34.55 -13.99 -2.52
CA LEU A 420 35.76 -14.62 -3.04
C LEU A 420 36.49 -15.32 -1.91
N TRP A 421 36.53 -16.65 -1.97
CA TRP A 421 37.40 -17.45 -1.14
C TRP A 421 38.79 -17.50 -1.77
N CYS A 422 39.80 -17.27 -0.94
CA CYS A 422 41.17 -17.62 -1.26
C CYS A 422 41.75 -18.46 -0.13
N SER A 423 42.52 -19.51 -0.46
CA SER A 423 43.28 -20.32 0.52
C SER A 423 44.80 -20.26 0.28
N GLN A 424 45.54 -19.92 1.34
CA GLN A 424 47.00 -19.68 1.46
C GLN A 424 47.56 -18.25 1.19
N SER A 425 47.39 -17.35 2.18
CA SER A 425 48.28 -16.20 2.59
C SER A 425 48.15 -14.74 2.02
N GLY A 426 47.29 -13.90 2.64
CA GLY A 426 46.59 -12.63 2.23
C GLY A 426 47.27 -11.35 1.62
N TYR A 427 46.41 -10.33 1.42
CA TYR A 427 46.61 -9.01 0.76
C TYR A 427 45.81 -7.91 1.54
N ALA A 428 45.67 -6.66 1.04
CA ALA A 428 45.54 -5.44 1.86
C ALA A 428 44.19 -5.10 2.55
N PHE A 429 44.01 -5.58 3.78
CA PHE A 429 43.42 -4.82 4.90
C PHE A 429 44.13 -5.23 6.20
N GLN A 430 44.36 -4.31 7.16
CA GLN A 430 45.09 -4.68 8.37
C GLN A 430 44.17 -5.33 9.43
N PHE A 431 43.91 -6.62 9.25
CA PHE A 431 43.31 -7.47 10.28
C PHE A 431 44.41 -8.20 11.06
N LYS A 432 44.47 -7.98 12.37
CA LYS A 432 45.40 -8.67 13.29
C LYS A 432 44.60 -9.41 14.35
N ASN A 433 44.63 -10.73 14.29
CA ASN A 433 43.97 -11.62 15.25
C ASN A 433 44.92 -12.79 15.59
N PRO A 434 45.10 -13.20 16.85
CA PRO A 434 45.88 -14.39 17.18
C PRO A 434 45.27 -15.64 16.53
N VAL A 435 46.12 -16.45 15.89
CA VAL A 435 45.73 -17.74 15.29
C VAL A 435 46.49 -18.88 15.97
N SER A 436 45.79 -19.96 16.30
CA SER A 436 46.39 -21.18 16.82
C SER A 436 46.81 -22.08 15.65
N LEU A 437 48.11 -22.40 15.57
CA LEU A 437 48.66 -23.29 14.55
C LEU A 437 49.05 -24.62 15.18
N MET A 438 48.73 -25.73 14.50
CA MET A 438 49.11 -27.07 14.93
C MET A 438 50.42 -27.51 14.26
N PRO A 439 51.20 -28.43 14.85
CA PRO A 439 52.34 -29.03 14.18
C PRO A 439 51.93 -29.72 12.86
N GLY A 440 52.58 -29.38 11.75
CA GLY A 440 52.27 -29.90 10.42
C GLY A 440 51.66 -28.88 9.47
N THR A 441 50.89 -29.35 8.49
CA THR A 441 50.26 -28.50 7.47
C THR A 441 49.03 -27.80 8.05
N ASN A 442 48.94 -26.47 7.91
CA ASN A 442 47.80 -25.66 8.35
C ASN A 442 47.18 -24.97 7.13
N ASN A 443 45.86 -25.10 6.96
CA ASN A 443 45.12 -24.47 5.85
C ASN A 443 44.59 -23.09 6.27
N LEU A 444 45.28 -22.01 5.87
CA LEU A 444 44.78 -20.65 6.04
C LEU A 444 43.78 -20.30 4.93
N THR A 445 42.51 -20.13 5.30
CA THR A 445 41.42 -19.75 4.37
C THR A 445 40.90 -18.37 4.73
N LEU A 446 40.80 -17.48 3.74
CA LEU A 446 40.24 -16.13 3.90
C LEU A 446 39.03 -15.96 2.97
N LEU A 447 37.94 -15.42 3.51
CA LEU A 447 36.77 -14.98 2.75
C LEU A 447 36.82 -13.46 2.58
N SER A 448 36.84 -13.01 1.33
CA SER A 448 36.78 -11.59 0.97
C SER A 448 35.40 -11.26 0.40
N VAL A 449 34.79 -10.15 0.85
CA VAL A 449 33.39 -9.82 0.54
C VAL A 449 33.28 -8.37 0.05
N THR A 450 32.75 -8.17 -1.15
CA THR A 450 32.39 -6.83 -1.65
C THR A 450 30.98 -6.45 -1.21
N VAL A 451 30.75 -5.16 -0.91
CA VAL A 451 29.42 -4.63 -0.52
C VAL A 451 29.03 -3.54 -1.51
N GLY A 452 28.82 -3.96 -2.76
CA GLY A 452 28.75 -3.06 -3.92
C GLY A 452 30.13 -2.50 -4.29
N LEU A 453 30.30 -2.14 -5.56
CA LEU A 453 31.56 -1.63 -6.12
C LEU A 453 31.55 -0.11 -6.23
N GLN A 454 32.73 0.51 -6.04
CA GLN A 454 32.93 1.96 -6.13
C GLN A 454 32.26 2.56 -7.38
N ASN A 455 31.50 3.64 -7.22
CA ASN A 455 30.63 4.19 -8.27
C ASN A 455 30.91 5.64 -8.68
N TYR A 456 31.77 6.36 -7.95
CA TYR A 456 32.05 7.78 -8.15
C TYR A 456 33.52 8.11 -7.86
N GLY A 457 34.02 9.14 -8.54
CA GLY A 457 35.38 9.67 -8.43
C GLY A 457 36.16 9.60 -9.74
N GLN A 458 37.29 10.30 -9.82
CA GLN A 458 38.27 10.09 -10.89
C GLN A 458 38.97 8.73 -10.70
N PHE A 459 39.19 7.98 -11.78
CA PHE A 459 39.87 6.68 -11.75
C PHE A 459 39.26 5.67 -10.76
N PHE A 460 37.96 5.79 -10.45
CA PHE A 460 37.28 4.94 -9.47
C PHE A 460 37.33 3.45 -9.87
N ASP A 461 37.36 3.21 -11.18
CA ASP A 461 37.56 1.93 -11.85
C ASP A 461 38.87 1.24 -11.48
N LYS A 462 39.93 2.04 -11.28
CA LYS A 462 41.28 1.60 -10.90
C LYS A 462 41.43 1.34 -9.39
N GLY A 463 40.39 1.61 -8.59
CA GLY A 463 40.32 1.18 -7.19
C GLY A 463 40.46 -0.35 -7.10
N LEU A 464 41.17 -0.84 -6.10
CA LEU A 464 41.46 -2.26 -5.93
C LEU A 464 40.51 -2.85 -4.88
N GLU A 465 39.83 -3.96 -5.19
CA GLU A 465 38.88 -4.57 -4.25
C GLU A 465 39.41 -5.86 -3.62
N GLY A 466 38.91 -6.07 -2.40
CA GLY A 466 39.23 -7.22 -1.57
C GLY A 466 40.70 -7.28 -1.20
N LEU A 467 41.18 -8.49 -1.05
CA LEU A 467 42.59 -8.79 -0.91
C LEU A 467 43.28 -8.45 -2.26
N ASN A 468 43.90 -7.25 -2.39
CA ASN A 468 44.92 -6.91 -3.42
C ASN A 468 46.28 -6.42 -2.82
N GLY A 469 47.40 -6.56 -3.54
CA GLY A 469 48.74 -5.99 -3.25
C GLY A 469 49.60 -6.63 -2.14
N GLY A 470 49.10 -6.73 -0.91
CA GLY A 470 49.86 -7.22 0.26
C GLY A 470 49.75 -6.30 1.48
N PRO A 471 50.30 -6.68 2.64
CA PRO A 471 50.85 -7.99 2.96
C PRO A 471 49.86 -8.83 3.80
N VAL A 472 50.06 -10.15 3.86
CA VAL A 472 49.70 -10.93 5.05
C VAL A 472 50.93 -11.52 5.68
N VAL A 473 50.91 -11.44 7.00
CA VAL A 473 52.04 -11.73 7.86
C VAL A 473 51.54 -12.57 9.03
N LEU A 474 52.27 -13.64 9.34
CA LEU A 474 52.20 -14.27 10.65
C LEU A 474 53.33 -13.69 11.50
N THR A 475 53.00 -13.07 12.62
CA THR A 475 53.96 -12.61 13.63
C THR A 475 53.83 -13.47 14.87
N ASP A 476 54.94 -14.06 15.34
CA ASP A 476 54.96 -14.83 16.58
C ASP A 476 55.07 -13.93 17.84
N ASN A 477 54.99 -14.55 19.02
CA ASN A 477 55.09 -13.85 20.31
C ASN A 477 56.49 -13.23 20.58
N LYS A 478 57.47 -13.43 19.70
CA LYS A 478 58.83 -12.87 19.74
C LYS A 478 59.04 -11.80 18.66
N ASN A 479 57.96 -11.35 18.01
CA ASN A 479 57.96 -10.43 16.86
C ASN A 479 58.66 -10.98 15.59
N VAL A 480 58.94 -12.28 15.50
CA VAL A 480 59.42 -12.90 14.26
C VAL A 480 58.26 -12.95 13.27
N THR A 481 58.51 -12.45 12.07
CA THR A 481 57.48 -12.26 11.04
C THR A 481 57.77 -13.12 9.81
N ILE A 482 56.76 -13.88 9.37
CA ILE A 482 56.74 -14.58 8.09
C ILE A 482 55.77 -13.83 7.18
N ASP A 483 56.29 -13.15 6.16
CA ASP A 483 55.48 -12.69 5.03
C ASP A 483 55.12 -13.91 4.17
N LEU A 484 53.88 -13.90 3.78
CA LEU A 484 53.12 -15.03 3.31
C LEU A 484 52.55 -14.70 1.90
N SER A 485 52.51 -13.41 1.53
CA SER A 485 51.82 -12.82 0.36
C SER A 485 52.21 -13.37 -1.02
N SER A 486 53.44 -13.89 -1.17
CA SER A 486 54.02 -14.40 -2.43
C SER A 486 53.91 -15.93 -2.59
N ASN A 487 53.18 -16.60 -1.70
CA ASN A 487 52.95 -18.04 -1.79
C ASN A 487 51.98 -18.43 -2.91
N THR A 488 51.85 -19.74 -3.13
CA THR A 488 50.83 -20.28 -4.01
C THR A 488 49.46 -20.23 -3.34
N TRP A 489 48.54 -19.55 -4.01
CA TRP A 489 47.15 -19.37 -3.64
C TRP A 489 46.22 -20.26 -4.45
N LYS A 490 45.08 -20.64 -3.85
CA LYS A 490 43.95 -21.24 -4.55
C LYS A 490 42.70 -20.38 -4.36
N TYR A 491 41.84 -20.34 -5.38
CA TYR A 491 40.66 -19.46 -5.43
C TYR A 491 39.37 -20.23 -5.65
N LYS A 492 38.30 -19.81 -4.99
CA LYS A 492 36.92 -20.26 -5.23
C LYS A 492 36.00 -19.04 -5.24
N ILE A 493 35.28 -18.85 -6.34
CA ILE A 493 34.34 -17.75 -6.55
C ILE A 493 32.99 -18.19 -5.98
N GLY A 494 32.36 -17.34 -5.18
CA GLY A 494 31.04 -17.56 -4.62
C GLY A 494 30.97 -18.61 -3.52
N LEU A 495 29.74 -18.88 -3.11
CA LEU A 495 29.35 -19.86 -2.09
C LEU A 495 28.84 -21.14 -2.75
N ASN A 496 28.88 -22.27 -2.04
CA ASN A 496 28.24 -23.50 -2.52
C ASN A 496 26.72 -23.33 -2.53
N GLY A 497 26.13 -22.64 -1.55
CA GLY A 497 24.70 -22.31 -1.58
C GLY A 497 24.27 -21.43 -2.76
N GLU A 498 25.18 -20.62 -3.32
CA GLU A 498 24.94 -19.89 -4.58
C GLU A 498 25.00 -20.84 -5.79
N ALA A 499 26.02 -21.71 -5.87
CA ALA A 499 26.19 -22.67 -6.96
C ALA A 499 25.05 -23.71 -7.03
N GLU A 500 24.60 -24.21 -5.88
CA GLU A 500 23.46 -25.15 -5.74
C GLU A 500 22.09 -24.45 -5.81
N ARG A 501 22.07 -23.11 -5.89
CA ARG A 501 20.87 -22.26 -5.94
C ARG A 501 19.91 -22.52 -4.78
N LEU A 502 20.42 -22.64 -3.56
CA LEU A 502 19.62 -22.90 -2.35
C LEU A 502 18.64 -21.75 -2.02
N HIS A 503 18.81 -20.59 -2.65
CA HIS A 503 17.86 -19.47 -2.60
C HIS A 503 16.59 -19.66 -3.46
N ASP A 504 16.58 -20.63 -4.39
CA ASP A 504 15.41 -20.98 -5.19
C ASP A 504 14.70 -22.22 -4.58
N PRO A 505 13.46 -22.10 -4.08
CA PRO A 505 12.67 -23.23 -3.57
C PRO A 505 12.42 -24.34 -4.60
N LYS A 506 12.62 -24.06 -5.89
CA LYS A 506 12.50 -25.02 -6.99
C LYS A 506 13.82 -25.74 -7.30
N SER A 507 14.94 -25.35 -6.69
CA SER A 507 16.22 -26.05 -6.89
C SER A 507 16.11 -27.51 -6.42
N PRO A 508 16.61 -28.49 -7.20
CA PRO A 508 16.64 -29.88 -6.79
C PRO A 508 17.53 -30.13 -5.55
N HIS A 509 18.48 -29.22 -5.27
CA HIS A 509 19.34 -29.30 -4.09
C HIS A 509 18.65 -28.77 -2.82
N ALA A 510 17.78 -27.75 -2.95
CA ALA A 510 17.13 -27.11 -1.81
C ALA A 510 16.27 -28.08 -0.98
N ARG A 511 15.54 -29.01 -1.61
CA ARG A 511 14.63 -29.92 -0.91
C ARG A 511 15.30 -30.99 -0.03
N LEU A 512 16.61 -31.15 -0.10
CA LEU A 512 17.33 -32.28 0.52
C LEU A 512 18.26 -31.88 1.68
N GLN A 513 18.41 -30.58 1.98
CA GLN A 513 19.45 -30.11 2.91
C GLN A 513 18.95 -29.34 4.16
N PHE A 514 17.71 -28.84 4.19
CA PHE A 514 17.21 -28.12 5.36
C PHE A 514 16.74 -29.08 6.47
N SER A 515 17.13 -28.80 7.71
CA SER A 515 16.72 -29.53 8.92
C SER A 515 16.08 -28.60 9.96
N SER A 516 15.37 -29.17 10.93
CA SER A 516 14.80 -28.41 12.06
C SER A 516 15.76 -28.26 13.25
N GLU A 517 16.97 -28.82 13.18
CA GLU A 517 17.97 -28.70 14.24
C GLU A 517 18.69 -27.35 14.13
N PHE A 518 18.57 -26.52 15.18
CA PHE A 518 19.30 -25.26 15.25
C PHE A 518 20.79 -25.54 15.46
N LEU A 519 21.59 -25.17 14.47
CA LEU A 519 23.05 -25.23 14.54
C LEU A 519 23.58 -23.81 14.81
N GLU A 520 24.29 -23.63 15.93
CA GLU A 520 25.10 -22.43 16.16
C GLU A 520 26.29 -22.40 15.19
N LEU A 521 26.05 -21.89 13.98
CA LEU A 521 27.03 -21.79 12.91
C LEU A 521 27.22 -20.35 12.45
N PHE A 522 28.48 -20.02 12.18
CA PHE A 522 28.90 -18.69 11.72
C PHE A 522 28.30 -18.28 10.37
N ILE A 523 28.04 -19.26 9.49
CA ILE A 523 27.49 -19.06 8.15
C ILE A 523 26.44 -20.15 7.88
N GLY A 524 25.24 -19.75 7.48
CA GLY A 524 24.15 -20.69 7.20
C GLY A 524 22.94 -20.04 6.55
N MET A 525 21.99 -20.86 6.12
CA MET A 525 20.78 -20.41 5.44
C MET A 525 19.52 -20.78 6.24
N PRO A 526 18.94 -19.85 7.01
CA PRO A 526 17.60 -20.02 7.56
C PRO A 526 16.51 -19.86 6.48
N MET A 527 15.54 -20.78 6.48
CA MET A 527 14.33 -20.78 5.66
C MET A 527 13.08 -20.81 6.55
N THR A 528 12.03 -20.09 6.16
CA THR A 528 10.68 -20.23 6.74
C THR A 528 9.61 -20.14 5.64
N GLU A 529 8.49 -20.82 5.87
CA GLU A 529 7.26 -20.63 5.09
C GLU A 529 6.32 -19.66 5.81
N PHE A 530 5.54 -18.88 5.06
CA PHE A 530 4.61 -17.88 5.59
C PHE A 530 3.46 -17.57 4.64
N LYS A 531 2.34 -17.08 5.17
CA LYS A 531 1.21 -16.55 4.39
C LYS A 531 1.39 -15.07 4.10
N ALA A 532 1.00 -14.62 2.91
CA ALA A 532 1.07 -13.20 2.57
C ALA A 532 0.23 -12.36 3.56
N PRO A 533 0.76 -11.23 4.09
CA PRO A 533 -0.02 -10.29 4.88
C PRO A 533 -1.30 -9.86 4.14
N PRO A 534 -2.46 -9.69 4.79
CA PRO A 534 -3.67 -9.30 4.10
C PRO A 534 -3.61 -7.85 3.58
N GLY A 535 -4.57 -7.49 2.72
CA GLY A 535 -4.76 -6.12 2.24
C GLY A 535 -3.79 -5.71 1.13
N THR A 536 -3.70 -4.40 0.89
CA THR A 536 -2.92 -3.79 -0.21
C THR A 536 -1.74 -2.95 0.27
N ASP A 537 -1.62 -2.70 1.57
CA ASP A 537 -0.51 -1.95 2.18
C ASP A 537 0.85 -2.57 1.78
N PRO A 538 1.92 -1.78 1.53
CA PRO A 538 3.24 -2.33 1.26
C PRO A 538 3.73 -3.27 2.37
N VAL A 539 4.51 -4.29 2.01
CA VAL A 539 5.05 -5.27 2.96
C VAL A 539 6.52 -5.01 3.20
N VAL A 540 6.95 -5.16 4.44
CA VAL A 540 8.35 -5.29 4.82
C VAL A 540 8.58 -6.56 5.62
N VAL A 541 9.79 -7.10 5.52
CA VAL A 541 10.33 -7.99 6.55
C VAL A 541 11.21 -7.16 7.48
N ASP A 542 10.93 -7.26 8.78
CA ASP A 542 11.78 -6.76 9.85
C ASP A 542 12.83 -7.83 10.14
N LEU A 543 14.11 -7.54 9.85
CA LEU A 543 15.23 -8.46 10.07
C LEU A 543 15.97 -8.16 11.38
N GLN A 544 15.31 -7.54 12.35
CA GLN A 544 15.81 -7.45 13.73
C GLN A 544 16.29 -8.82 14.23
N GLY A 545 17.46 -8.84 14.87
CA GLY A 545 18.10 -10.07 15.37
C GLY A 545 19.04 -10.76 14.38
N MET A 546 18.97 -10.44 13.07
CA MET A 546 19.91 -10.96 12.06
C MET A 546 21.24 -10.19 12.06
N GLY A 547 22.28 -10.80 11.47
CA GLY A 547 23.63 -10.26 11.33
C GLY A 547 23.82 -9.49 10.04
N LYS A 548 24.28 -10.18 8.98
CA LYS A 548 24.53 -9.67 7.63
C LYS A 548 24.26 -10.76 6.60
N GLY A 549 23.84 -10.39 5.40
CA GLY A 549 23.86 -11.30 4.26
C GLY A 549 22.88 -10.89 3.17
N HIS A 550 22.08 -11.85 2.68
CA HIS A 550 21.17 -11.67 1.55
C HIS A 550 19.81 -12.32 1.81
N ALA A 551 18.73 -11.73 1.30
CA ALA A 551 17.38 -12.24 1.48
C ALA A 551 16.64 -12.46 0.16
N TRP A 552 15.80 -13.50 0.11
CA TRP A 552 14.96 -13.87 -1.03
C TRP A 552 13.53 -14.20 -0.61
N ILE A 553 12.57 -13.77 -1.43
CA ILE A 553 11.15 -14.08 -1.31
C ILE A 553 10.73 -14.85 -2.57
N ASN A 554 10.33 -16.12 -2.40
CA ASN A 554 9.95 -17.01 -3.52
C ASN A 554 11.01 -17.06 -4.65
N GLY A 555 12.30 -17.08 -4.29
CA GLY A 555 13.43 -17.02 -5.23
C GLY A 555 13.81 -15.62 -5.74
N ASN A 556 12.98 -14.59 -5.52
CA ASN A 556 13.30 -13.20 -5.90
C ASN A 556 14.15 -12.53 -4.82
N SER A 557 15.34 -12.04 -5.17
CA SER A 557 16.20 -11.38 -4.19
C SER A 557 15.66 -10.01 -3.80
N ILE A 558 15.36 -9.82 -2.51
CA ILE A 558 14.97 -8.52 -1.95
C ILE A 558 16.20 -7.66 -1.54
N GLY A 559 17.40 -8.18 -1.78
CA GLY A 559 18.67 -7.48 -1.62
C GLY A 559 19.52 -7.96 -0.44
N ARG A 560 20.61 -7.23 -0.20
CA ARG A 560 21.48 -7.39 0.99
C ARG A 560 20.74 -7.02 2.28
N PHE A 561 21.15 -7.57 3.41
CA PHE A 561 20.76 -7.09 4.74
C PHE A 561 21.96 -6.92 5.65
N TRP A 562 21.91 -5.94 6.56
CA TRP A 562 22.92 -5.75 7.62
C TRP A 562 22.37 -5.00 8.85
N PRO A 563 21.29 -5.49 9.50
CA PRO A 563 20.69 -4.82 10.65
C PRO A 563 21.60 -4.79 11.89
N ALA A 564 22.59 -5.69 12.00
CA ALA A 564 23.64 -5.59 13.02
C ALA A 564 24.56 -4.34 12.84
N ARG A 565 24.50 -3.64 11.70
CA ARG A 565 25.26 -2.40 11.48
C ARG A 565 24.52 -1.19 12.08
N ILE A 566 24.75 -0.98 13.37
CA ILE A 566 24.18 0.12 14.16
C ILE A 566 24.81 1.48 13.76
N THR A 567 24.01 2.53 13.80
CA THR A 567 24.42 3.93 13.58
C THR A 567 25.05 4.56 14.82
N ASN A 568 25.85 5.61 14.65
CA ASN A 568 26.36 6.37 15.79
C ASN A 568 25.20 6.99 16.60
N SER A 569 25.22 6.83 17.93
CA SER A 569 24.20 7.33 18.86
C SER A 569 24.13 8.86 18.97
N ASN A 570 25.23 9.55 18.65
CA ASN A 570 25.39 10.98 18.90
C ASN A 570 25.17 11.80 17.62
N GLY A 571 24.61 13.01 17.74
CA GLY A 571 24.47 13.94 16.62
C GLY A 571 23.30 13.64 15.69
N CYS A 572 22.17 13.20 16.24
CA CYS A 572 20.86 13.46 15.67
C CYS A 572 20.23 14.60 16.48
N GLY A 573 19.66 15.60 15.82
CA GLY A 573 18.94 16.67 16.50
C GLY A 573 17.57 16.19 16.98
N THR A 574 17.04 16.79 18.05
CA THR A 574 15.62 16.64 18.43
C THR A 574 14.70 17.29 17.40
N GLU A 575 15.17 18.35 16.75
CA GLU A 575 14.50 19.13 15.72
C GLU A 575 15.43 19.40 14.53
N CYS A 576 14.83 19.73 13.39
CA CYS A 576 15.50 20.07 12.14
C CYS A 576 14.98 21.43 11.68
N ASP A 577 15.84 22.45 11.66
CA ASP A 577 15.47 23.77 11.16
C ASP A 577 15.60 23.80 9.63
N TYR A 578 14.53 24.19 8.93
CA TYR A 578 14.56 24.35 7.49
C TYR A 578 15.42 25.55 7.05
N ARG A 579 15.56 26.58 7.91
CA ARG A 579 16.18 27.85 7.55
C ARG A 579 17.68 27.72 7.34
N GLY A 580 18.18 28.42 6.31
CA GLY A 580 19.60 28.42 5.96
C GLY A 580 20.07 27.17 5.21
N LYS A 581 21.21 27.30 4.53
CA LYS A 581 21.73 26.32 3.56
C LYS A 581 21.76 24.89 4.11
N TYR A 582 21.13 23.99 3.38
CA TYR A 582 21.12 22.55 3.61
C TYR A 582 22.45 21.90 3.20
N ASN A 583 22.79 20.84 3.92
CA ASN A 583 23.77 19.82 3.54
C ASN A 583 23.30 18.48 4.15
N GLU A 584 23.87 17.37 3.68
CA GLU A 584 23.45 16.00 4.01
C GLU A 584 23.56 15.64 5.50
N ARG A 585 24.22 16.48 6.31
CA ARG A 585 24.42 16.30 7.75
C ARG A 585 23.58 17.24 8.61
N LYS A 586 22.87 18.21 8.02
CA LYS A 586 22.11 19.24 8.75
C LYS A 586 21.01 18.61 9.60
N CYS A 587 20.30 17.62 9.05
CA CYS A 587 19.20 16.94 9.71
C CYS A 587 19.34 15.43 9.54
N LEU A 588 19.73 14.79 10.64
CA LEU A 588 20.01 13.36 10.73
C LEU A 588 19.12 12.73 11.80
N SER A 589 18.60 11.54 11.52
CA SER A 589 17.76 10.76 12.42
C SER A 589 18.23 9.29 12.51
N ASN A 590 17.48 8.43 13.19
CA ASN A 590 17.81 7.00 13.37
C ASN A 590 19.18 6.74 14.05
N CYS A 591 19.58 7.57 15.02
CA CYS A 591 20.78 7.37 15.83
C CYS A 591 20.66 6.17 16.79
N GLY A 592 21.75 5.43 17.00
CA GLY A 592 21.84 4.31 17.95
C GLY A 592 21.02 3.07 17.56
N ASN A 593 20.56 3.00 16.31
CA ASN A 593 19.66 1.98 15.79
C ASN A 593 20.28 1.30 14.55
N PRO A 594 19.76 0.15 14.08
CA PRO A 594 20.16 -0.43 12.79
C PRO A 594 20.07 0.60 11.65
N SER A 595 21.15 0.72 10.87
CA SER A 595 21.16 1.63 9.71
C SER A 595 20.11 1.24 8.64
N GLN A 596 19.75 -0.05 8.55
CA GLN A 596 18.48 -0.49 7.97
C GLN A 596 17.97 -1.73 8.70
N ARG A 597 16.74 -1.65 9.22
CA ARG A 597 16.04 -2.72 9.94
C ARG A 597 14.97 -3.42 9.08
N TRP A 598 14.21 -2.63 8.33
CA TRP A 598 13.11 -3.10 7.48
C TRP A 598 13.55 -3.20 6.02
N TYR A 599 13.16 -4.29 5.37
CA TYR A 599 13.52 -4.62 4.00
C TYR A 599 12.25 -4.77 3.17
N HIS A 600 12.17 -4.05 2.05
CA HIS A 600 11.00 -4.01 1.20
C HIS A 600 10.71 -5.39 0.58
N VAL A 601 9.48 -5.88 0.74
CA VAL A 601 8.96 -7.05 0.04
C VAL A 601 7.87 -6.58 -0.92
N PRO A 602 8.18 -6.46 -2.23
CA PRO A 602 7.18 -6.13 -3.23
C PRO A 602 5.99 -7.09 -3.17
N ARG A 603 4.77 -6.55 -3.12
CA ARG A 603 3.52 -7.34 -3.14
C ARG A 603 3.48 -8.35 -4.30
N SER A 604 4.07 -8.00 -5.44
CA SER A 604 4.16 -8.84 -6.64
C SER A 604 5.17 -10.00 -6.55
N PHE A 605 5.97 -10.10 -5.50
CA PHE A 605 6.81 -11.28 -5.22
C PHE A 605 6.08 -12.32 -4.35
N LEU A 606 4.89 -11.99 -3.83
CA LEU A 606 4.10 -12.86 -2.96
C LEU A 606 3.02 -13.60 -3.77
N ASN A 607 2.80 -14.86 -3.40
CA ASN A 607 1.61 -15.64 -3.74
C ASN A 607 0.55 -15.46 -2.64
N ASP A 608 -0.73 -15.64 -2.97
CA ASP A 608 -1.83 -15.49 -1.99
C ASP A 608 -1.74 -16.49 -0.82
N ASP A 609 -1.35 -17.74 -1.10
CA ASP A 609 -1.27 -18.82 -0.10
C ASP A 609 0.13 -18.97 0.51
N ASN A 610 0.99 -19.82 -0.07
CA ASN A 610 2.27 -20.17 0.51
C ASN A 610 3.45 -19.38 -0.10
N ASN A 611 4.34 -18.90 0.77
CA ASN A 611 5.49 -18.10 0.44
C ASN A 611 6.70 -18.57 1.23
N THR A 612 7.89 -18.52 0.62
CA THR A 612 9.16 -18.86 1.27
C THR A 612 9.99 -17.60 1.48
N LEU A 613 10.46 -17.38 2.71
CA LEU A 613 11.58 -16.49 3.00
C LEU A 613 12.83 -17.35 3.18
N ILE A 614 13.85 -17.08 2.36
CA ILE A 614 15.18 -17.68 2.51
C ILE A 614 16.16 -16.55 2.80
N LEU A 615 16.96 -16.73 3.84
CA LEU A 615 18.05 -15.84 4.22
C LEU A 615 19.37 -16.60 3.99
N PHE A 616 20.39 -15.89 3.56
CA PHE A 616 21.78 -16.26 3.77
C PHE A 616 22.32 -15.38 4.89
N GLU A 617 22.80 -15.97 5.98
CA GLU A 617 23.38 -15.27 7.13
C GLU A 617 24.89 -15.53 7.19
N GLU A 618 25.65 -14.44 7.23
CA GLU A 618 27.12 -14.38 7.07
C GLU A 618 27.86 -14.15 8.40
N MET A 619 27.17 -13.59 9.40
CA MET A 619 27.78 -13.17 10.67
C MET A 619 27.19 -13.89 11.90
N GLY A 620 26.20 -14.75 11.69
CA GLY A 620 25.36 -15.31 12.75
C GLY A 620 24.24 -14.34 13.16
N GLY A 621 23.03 -14.89 13.35
CA GLY A 621 21.83 -14.12 13.65
C GLY A 621 20.73 -14.99 14.26
N ASN A 622 19.84 -14.38 15.04
CA ASN A 622 18.70 -15.06 15.65
C ASN A 622 17.40 -14.66 14.94
N PRO A 623 16.81 -15.54 14.10
CA PRO A 623 15.62 -15.24 13.34
C PRO A 623 14.32 -15.32 14.15
N SER A 624 14.37 -15.60 15.47
CA SER A 624 13.17 -15.55 16.32
C SER A 624 12.56 -14.14 16.45
N GLN A 625 13.31 -13.11 16.09
CA GLN A 625 12.88 -11.71 16.04
C GLN A 625 12.43 -11.25 14.65
N VAL A 626 12.61 -12.08 13.61
CA VAL A 626 12.19 -11.76 12.24
C VAL A 626 10.66 -11.77 12.16
N SER A 627 10.08 -10.75 11.52
CA SER A 627 8.62 -10.68 11.35
C SER A 627 8.20 -9.94 10.08
N PHE A 628 7.08 -10.35 9.50
CA PHE A 628 6.43 -9.61 8.42
C PHE A 628 5.50 -8.54 8.97
N GLN A 629 5.61 -7.34 8.40
CA GLN A 629 4.88 -6.15 8.84
C GLN A 629 4.34 -5.40 7.62
N THR A 630 3.17 -4.75 7.74
CA THR A 630 2.65 -3.84 6.70
C THR A 630 2.97 -2.39 7.01
N VAL A 631 3.28 -1.61 5.98
CA VAL A 631 3.55 -0.18 6.09
C VAL A 631 2.24 0.58 5.91
N THR A 632 1.77 1.29 6.93
CA THR A 632 0.48 2.00 6.88
C THR A 632 0.55 3.33 7.63
N VAL A 633 -0.45 4.21 7.45
CA VAL A 633 -0.51 5.51 8.12
C VAL A 633 -1.07 5.34 9.54
N GLY A 634 -0.23 5.50 10.56
CA GLY A 634 -0.64 5.34 11.96
C GLY A 634 -1.25 6.60 12.59
N SER A 635 -0.81 7.77 12.14
CA SER A 635 -1.42 9.07 12.46
C SER A 635 -1.23 10.04 11.31
N ILE A 636 -2.18 10.95 11.13
CA ILE A 636 -2.02 12.16 10.30
C ILE A 636 -2.03 13.36 11.24
N CYS A 637 -1.23 14.38 10.96
CA CYS A 637 -1.19 15.61 11.73
C CYS A 637 -1.19 16.82 10.79
N ALA A 638 -1.47 18.01 11.31
CA ALA A 638 -1.10 19.26 10.65
C ALA A 638 -0.75 20.33 11.68
N ASN A 639 -0.09 21.39 11.23
CA ASN A 639 0.19 22.60 12.01
C ASN A 639 0.03 23.80 11.06
N VAL A 640 -1.14 24.43 11.09
CA VAL A 640 -1.57 25.39 10.07
C VAL A 640 -1.79 26.76 10.71
N SER A 641 -1.17 27.80 10.15
CA SER A 641 -1.32 29.17 10.64
C SER A 641 -2.70 29.74 10.36
N GLU A 642 -3.17 30.61 11.26
CA GLU A 642 -4.40 31.38 11.08
C GLU A 642 -4.46 32.10 9.72
N GLY A 643 -5.67 32.17 9.14
CA GLY A 643 -5.91 32.67 7.80
C GLY A 643 -5.64 31.66 6.67
N ASN A 644 -5.17 30.44 6.98
CA ASN A 644 -5.01 29.35 6.02
C ASN A 644 -6.07 28.26 6.24
N THR A 645 -6.22 27.37 5.26
CA THR A 645 -7.14 26.23 5.33
C THR A 645 -6.37 24.96 5.72
N LEU A 646 -6.83 24.28 6.77
CA LEU A 646 -6.41 22.93 7.15
C LEU A 646 -6.99 21.92 6.16
N GLU A 647 -6.15 21.08 5.56
CA GLU A 647 -6.60 19.90 4.83
C GLU A 647 -6.13 18.60 5.49
N LEU A 648 -7.07 17.72 5.82
CA LEU A 648 -6.78 16.34 6.26
C LEU A 648 -7.40 15.34 5.29
N SER A 649 -6.68 14.26 5.01
CA SER A 649 -7.04 13.21 4.05
C SER A 649 -6.47 11.85 4.48
N CYS A 650 -7.23 10.79 4.23
CA CYS A 650 -6.81 9.41 4.43
C CYS A 650 -6.67 8.69 3.09
N GLN A 651 -5.64 7.85 2.96
CA GLN A 651 -5.31 7.10 1.75
C GLN A 651 -5.99 5.72 1.74
N GLY A 652 -5.90 4.99 0.63
CA GLY A 652 -6.40 3.60 0.52
C GLY A 652 -7.90 3.41 0.77
N GLY A 653 -8.69 4.49 0.72
CA GLY A 653 -10.12 4.46 1.03
C GLY A 653 -10.47 4.44 2.52
N GLN A 654 -9.48 4.57 3.41
CA GLN A 654 -9.68 4.80 4.85
C GLN A 654 -10.43 6.11 5.10
N THR A 655 -11.05 6.25 6.28
CA THR A 655 -11.61 7.51 6.79
C THR A 655 -10.89 7.92 8.07
N ILE A 656 -11.07 9.16 8.53
CA ILE A 656 -10.58 9.61 9.84
C ILE A 656 -11.42 8.91 10.91
N SER A 657 -10.78 8.12 11.78
CA SER A 657 -11.46 7.34 12.84
C SER A 657 -11.63 8.13 14.14
N GLN A 658 -10.65 8.96 14.49
CA GLN A 658 -10.66 9.78 15.72
C GLN A 658 -9.69 10.96 15.60
N ILE A 659 -9.95 12.01 16.38
CA ILE A 659 -9.00 13.10 16.65
C ILE A 659 -8.23 12.74 17.94
N LYS A 660 -6.92 12.54 17.84
CA LYS A 660 -6.05 12.24 18.98
C LYS A 660 -5.63 13.51 19.75
N PHE A 661 -5.54 14.64 19.06
CA PHE A 661 -5.14 15.94 19.61
C PHE A 661 -5.68 17.06 18.71
N ALA A 662 -6.08 18.18 19.31
CA ALA A 662 -6.22 19.46 18.61
C ALA A 662 -5.99 20.62 19.59
N SER A 663 -5.36 21.68 19.08
CA SER A 663 -5.15 22.93 19.81
C SER A 663 -5.00 24.09 18.83
N PHE A 664 -5.79 25.16 19.02
CA PHE A 664 -5.73 26.40 18.25
C PHE A 664 -5.30 27.56 19.14
N GLY A 665 -4.16 28.16 18.83
CA GLY A 665 -3.53 29.18 19.66
C GLY A 665 -2.01 29.15 19.49
N ASP A 666 -1.26 28.79 20.54
CA ASP A 666 0.20 28.64 20.53
C ASP A 666 0.72 27.19 20.72
N PRO A 667 0.18 26.19 20.00
CA PRO A 667 0.58 24.79 20.20
C PRO A 667 2.08 24.56 20.00
N GLN A 668 2.62 23.67 20.82
CA GLN A 668 4.04 23.35 20.94
C GLN A 668 4.35 21.94 20.45
N GLY A 669 5.62 21.68 20.11
CA GLY A 669 6.10 20.40 19.59
C GLY A 669 5.76 20.16 18.12
N LYS A 670 5.81 18.89 17.70
CA LYS A 670 5.69 18.45 16.30
C LYS A 670 4.69 17.30 16.14
N CYS A 671 4.38 16.93 14.90
CA CYS A 671 3.51 15.80 14.60
C CYS A 671 3.97 14.53 15.36
N GLY A 672 3.03 13.89 16.08
CA GLY A 672 3.30 12.76 16.97
C GLY A 672 3.62 13.12 18.42
N SER A 673 3.96 14.39 18.71
CA SER A 673 4.32 14.87 20.05
C SER A 673 3.82 16.31 20.32
N PHE A 674 2.67 16.69 19.76
CA PHE A 674 2.07 18.01 20.00
C PHE A 674 1.60 18.16 21.45
N GLN A 675 1.70 19.38 21.96
CA GLN A 675 1.26 19.80 23.29
C GLN A 675 0.50 21.12 23.18
N LYS A 676 -0.49 21.34 24.06
CA LYS A 676 -1.13 22.65 24.20
C LYS A 676 -0.08 23.64 24.71
N GLY A 677 -0.10 24.87 24.21
CA GLY A 677 0.76 25.93 24.72
C GLY A 677 0.12 26.69 25.88
N SER A 678 0.49 27.96 26.03
CA SER A 678 -0.06 28.89 27.03
C SER A 678 -1.47 29.40 26.68
N CYS A 679 -1.91 29.24 25.44
CA CYS A 679 -3.14 29.78 24.89
C CYS A 679 -3.80 28.77 23.92
N ASP A 680 -5.05 28.40 24.19
CA ASP A 680 -5.77 27.38 23.42
C ASP A 680 -7.27 27.68 23.31
N ALA A 681 -7.92 27.23 22.24
CA ALA A 681 -9.35 27.38 22.03
C ALA A 681 -10.13 26.12 22.44
N ASP A 682 -11.11 26.26 23.33
CA ASP A 682 -11.88 25.14 23.91
C ASP A 682 -12.59 24.24 22.87
N LEU A 683 -12.98 24.79 21.72
CA LEU A 683 -13.73 24.05 20.70
C LEU A 683 -12.85 23.26 19.72
N SER A 684 -11.51 23.36 19.82
CA SER A 684 -10.55 22.78 18.87
C SER A 684 -10.82 21.29 18.57
N ILE A 685 -11.00 20.47 19.61
CA ILE A 685 -11.24 19.03 19.46
C ILE A 685 -12.66 18.75 18.94
N SER A 686 -13.68 19.30 19.61
CA SER A 686 -15.08 18.97 19.33
C SER A 686 -15.54 19.42 17.94
N TYR A 687 -15.00 20.53 17.43
CA TYR A 687 -15.22 20.98 16.05
C TYR A 687 -14.60 20.01 15.05
N LEU A 688 -13.34 19.63 15.25
CA LEU A 688 -12.63 18.69 14.37
C LEU A 688 -13.25 17.29 14.38
N GLU A 689 -13.73 16.81 15.53
CA GLU A 689 -14.46 15.54 15.61
C GLU A 689 -15.72 15.57 14.74
N LYS A 690 -16.53 16.64 14.86
CA LYS A 690 -17.75 16.85 14.08
C LYS A 690 -17.50 16.96 12.57
N GLU A 691 -16.45 17.66 12.15
CA GLU A 691 -16.21 17.95 10.74
C GLU A 691 -15.27 16.97 10.02
N CYS A 692 -14.48 16.16 10.73
CA CYS A 692 -13.51 15.25 10.12
C CYS A 692 -13.81 13.76 10.35
N VAL A 693 -14.30 13.34 11.52
CA VAL A 693 -14.48 11.91 11.83
C VAL A 693 -15.51 11.27 10.91
N GLY A 694 -15.21 10.06 10.44
CA GLY A 694 -16.00 9.32 9.46
C GLY A 694 -15.83 9.81 8.00
N ARG A 695 -15.11 10.89 7.73
CA ARG A 695 -14.86 11.41 6.37
C ARG A 695 -13.51 10.93 5.83
N LYS A 696 -13.39 10.80 4.50
CA LYS A 696 -12.12 10.49 3.81
C LYS A 696 -11.20 11.70 3.70
N ARG A 697 -11.80 12.90 3.65
CA ARG A 697 -11.13 14.20 3.63
C ARG A 697 -12.00 15.20 4.40
N CYS A 698 -11.37 16.14 5.10
CA CYS A 698 -12.02 17.36 5.59
C CYS A 698 -11.14 18.57 5.24
N SER A 699 -11.78 19.73 5.11
CA SER A 699 -11.15 21.01 4.81
C SER A 699 -11.78 22.06 5.73
N ILE A 700 -10.98 22.80 6.49
CA ILE A 700 -11.44 23.68 7.56
C ILE A 700 -10.60 24.97 7.57
N ASP A 701 -11.26 26.12 7.51
CA ASP A 701 -10.56 27.41 7.59
C ASP A 701 -10.13 27.72 9.03
N VAL A 702 -8.85 28.06 9.21
CA VAL A 702 -8.25 28.27 10.54
C VAL A 702 -8.42 29.72 10.96
N SER A 703 -9.35 29.96 11.90
CA SER A 703 -9.65 31.29 12.44
C SER A 703 -10.34 31.23 13.81
N ASP A 704 -10.31 32.34 14.56
CA ASP A 704 -11.14 32.55 15.75
C ASP A 704 -12.65 32.32 15.51
N ALA A 705 -13.16 32.59 14.29
CA ALA A 705 -14.56 32.35 13.96
C ALA A 705 -14.93 30.85 13.87
N THR A 706 -13.93 29.99 13.61
CA THR A 706 -14.08 28.53 13.52
C THR A 706 -13.96 27.88 14.89
N PHE A 707 -12.96 28.28 15.68
CA PHE A 707 -12.55 27.58 16.91
C PHE A 707 -12.89 28.32 18.22
N GLY A 708 -13.39 29.55 18.12
CA GLY A 708 -13.60 30.45 19.25
C GLY A 708 -12.40 31.37 19.49
N SER A 709 -12.67 32.54 20.07
CA SER A 709 -11.63 33.50 20.44
C SER A 709 -10.73 32.95 21.54
N THR A 710 -9.44 33.21 21.42
CA THR A 710 -8.43 32.87 22.43
C THR A 710 -7.78 34.13 23.00
N GLU A 711 -7.25 34.07 24.24
CA GLU A 711 -6.58 35.21 24.91
C GLU A 711 -5.13 35.45 24.41
N CYS A 712 -4.76 34.97 23.22
CA CYS A 712 -3.39 35.04 22.71
C CYS A 712 -3.03 36.49 22.32
N ALA A 713 -2.04 37.08 23.01
CA ALA A 713 -1.49 38.39 22.65
C ALA A 713 -0.15 38.26 21.90
N ASN A 714 0.04 39.11 20.87
CA ASN A 714 1.32 39.41 20.20
C ASN A 714 1.99 38.31 19.33
N PHE A 715 1.27 37.31 18.83
CA PHE A 715 1.79 36.39 17.80
C PHE A 715 0.69 35.79 16.92
N THR A 716 1.06 35.24 15.75
CA THR A 716 0.12 34.59 14.82
C THR A 716 -0.33 33.24 15.36
N LYS A 717 -1.64 33.05 15.52
CA LYS A 717 -2.23 31.79 16.02
C LYS A 717 -2.03 30.64 15.03
N ARG A 718 -1.96 29.41 15.53
CA ARG A 718 -1.84 28.19 14.72
C ARG A 718 -2.74 27.08 15.25
N LEU A 719 -3.29 26.27 14.35
CA LEU A 719 -4.00 25.03 14.66
C LEU A 719 -3.05 23.86 14.48
N ALA A 720 -2.68 23.20 15.59
CA ALA A 720 -2.02 21.91 15.56
C ALA A 720 -3.05 20.81 15.83
N ASN A 721 -3.09 19.77 15.00
CA ASN A 721 -3.97 18.64 15.19
C ASN A 721 -3.26 17.31 14.91
N MET A 722 -3.77 16.23 15.50
CA MET A 722 -3.39 14.86 15.20
C MET A 722 -4.65 13.99 15.16
N ALA A 723 -4.77 13.16 14.14
CA ALA A 723 -5.89 12.26 13.92
C ALA A 723 -5.40 10.86 13.53
N ALA A 724 -6.25 9.85 13.68
CA ALA A 724 -5.97 8.49 13.23
C ALA A 724 -6.86 8.14 12.02
N PRO A 725 -6.34 7.41 11.03
CA PRO A 725 -7.18 6.73 10.05
C PRO A 725 -7.95 5.55 10.66
N THR A 726 -8.95 5.03 9.95
CA THR A 726 -9.55 3.72 10.20
C THR A 726 -8.62 2.61 9.76
N GLU A 727 -8.58 1.51 10.51
CA GLU A 727 -7.93 0.29 10.02
C GLU A 727 -8.59 -0.20 8.72
N HIS A 728 -7.82 -0.85 7.84
CA HIS A 728 -8.36 -1.51 6.66
C HIS A 728 -9.27 -2.69 7.03
N GLN A 729 -10.58 -2.42 7.09
CA GLN A 729 -11.59 -3.47 7.18
C GLN A 729 -11.50 -4.38 5.95
N LYS A 730 -11.53 -5.71 6.15
CA LYS A 730 -11.65 -6.69 5.07
C LYS A 730 -12.89 -6.34 4.23
N LYS A 731 -12.71 -5.96 2.95
CA LYS A 731 -13.83 -5.70 2.01
C LYS A 731 -14.81 -6.87 2.04
N THR A 732 -16.10 -6.59 2.19
CA THR A 732 -17.12 -7.63 2.22
C THR A 732 -17.26 -8.30 0.85
N LEU A 733 -17.83 -9.50 0.80
CA LEU A 733 -18.18 -10.18 -0.47
C LEU A 733 -19.07 -9.31 -1.36
N TYR A 734 -19.91 -8.45 -0.76
CA TYR A 734 -20.73 -7.48 -1.49
C TYR A 734 -19.90 -6.37 -2.14
N ASP A 735 -18.88 -5.84 -1.44
CA ASP A 735 -18.00 -4.79 -1.99
C ASP A 735 -17.16 -5.35 -3.15
N LYS A 736 -16.62 -6.56 -2.99
CA LYS A 736 -15.92 -7.30 -4.07
C LYS A 736 -16.84 -7.54 -5.27
N TYR A 737 -18.10 -7.90 -5.04
CA TYR A 737 -19.09 -8.07 -6.12
C TYR A 737 -19.40 -6.75 -6.84
N GLN A 738 -19.63 -5.65 -6.11
CA GLN A 738 -19.86 -4.32 -6.71
C GLN A 738 -18.68 -3.85 -7.57
N GLU A 739 -17.45 -4.15 -7.16
CA GLU A 739 -16.25 -3.85 -7.95
C GLU A 739 -16.26 -4.65 -9.26
N SER A 740 -16.60 -5.95 -9.22
CA SER A 740 -16.66 -6.84 -10.39
C SER A 740 -17.74 -6.53 -11.45
N LEU A 741 -18.76 -5.72 -11.13
CA LEU A 741 -19.82 -5.36 -12.08
C LEU A 741 -19.32 -4.44 -13.21
N THR A 742 -19.72 -4.73 -14.45
CA THR A 742 -19.40 -3.90 -15.63
C THR A 742 -20.07 -2.52 -15.58
N PRO A 743 -19.60 -1.52 -16.36
CA PRO A 743 -20.24 -0.21 -16.45
C PRO A 743 -21.72 -0.27 -16.89
N GLN A 744 -22.10 -1.24 -17.71
CA GLN A 744 -23.49 -1.47 -18.14
C GLN A 744 -24.37 -2.02 -17.00
N GLU A 745 -23.85 -2.93 -16.18
CA GLU A 745 -24.56 -3.41 -15.00
C GLU A 745 -24.68 -2.34 -13.91
N LYS A 746 -23.64 -1.50 -13.75
CA LYS A 746 -23.64 -0.35 -12.84
C LYS A 746 -24.66 0.72 -13.25
N SER A 747 -24.82 1.02 -14.55
CA SER A 747 -25.80 2.00 -15.03
C SER A 747 -27.25 1.52 -14.90
N SER A 748 -27.50 0.20 -15.00
CA SER A 748 -28.85 -0.39 -14.90
C SER A 748 -29.58 -0.10 -13.56
N LYS A 749 -28.84 0.16 -12.47
CA LYS A 749 -29.40 0.36 -11.13
C LYS A 749 -29.84 1.80 -10.83
N GLY A 750 -29.56 2.76 -11.72
CA GLY A 750 -30.02 4.14 -11.59
C GLY A 750 -31.53 4.37 -11.80
N ASN A 751 -32.25 3.39 -12.38
CA ASN A 751 -33.67 3.52 -12.77
C ASN A 751 -34.64 2.61 -12.00
N SER A 752 -34.24 2.10 -10.82
CA SER A 752 -35.07 1.21 -9.98
C SER A 752 -36.37 1.85 -9.44
N SER A 753 -36.59 3.16 -9.62
CA SER A 753 -37.83 3.87 -9.28
C SER A 753 -38.90 3.88 -10.38
N ARG A 754 -38.60 3.41 -11.60
CA ARG A 754 -39.56 3.38 -12.73
C ARG A 754 -40.05 2.00 -13.17
N PHE A 755 -39.42 0.91 -12.75
CA PHE A 755 -39.90 -0.45 -13.06
C PHE A 755 -41.16 -0.87 -12.27
N TRP A 756 -41.60 -0.05 -11.30
CA TRP A 756 -42.79 -0.27 -10.48
C TRP A 756 -43.90 0.76 -10.75
N ARG A 757 -44.20 1.05 -12.03
CA ARG A 757 -45.49 1.64 -12.47
C ARG A 757 -45.74 1.42 -13.97
N ASN A 758 -46.96 0.99 -14.30
CA ASN A 758 -47.57 0.90 -15.64
C ASN A 758 -47.00 -0.14 -16.63
N LYS A 759 -47.55 -1.35 -16.56
CA LYS A 759 -48.05 -2.03 -17.77
C LYS A 759 -49.55 -2.28 -17.62
N ASP A 760 -50.31 -1.22 -17.89
CA ASP A 760 -51.73 -1.30 -18.23
C ASP A 760 -51.90 -0.66 -19.62
N LYS A 761 -52.59 -1.36 -20.53
CA LYS A 761 -52.99 -0.96 -21.91
C LYS A 761 -51.94 -0.95 -23.05
N LYS A 762 -52.02 -2.04 -23.84
CA LYS A 762 -52.27 -2.12 -25.32
C LYS A 762 -51.48 -1.27 -26.35
N GLN A 763 -50.90 -1.98 -27.33
CA GLN A 763 -51.12 -1.90 -28.80
C GLN A 763 -50.52 -3.20 -29.42
N ASN A 764 -51.26 -4.00 -30.21
CA ASN A 764 -51.53 -3.94 -31.67
C ASN A 764 -50.25 -3.93 -32.55
N GLY A 765 -50.12 -4.72 -33.63
CA GLY A 765 -50.97 -5.77 -34.25
C GLY A 765 -50.14 -7.01 -34.63
N SER A 766 -50.56 -7.97 -35.47
CA SER A 766 -51.73 -8.13 -36.37
C SER A 766 -51.94 -9.67 -36.63
N ALA A 767 -52.77 -10.25 -37.52
CA ALA A 767 -53.58 -9.76 -38.65
C ALA A 767 -54.77 -10.71 -38.97
N THR A 768 -55.46 -10.45 -40.10
CA THR A 768 -56.26 -11.35 -40.97
C THR A 768 -57.26 -12.37 -40.42
N ALA A 769 -58.55 -12.00 -40.54
CA ALA A 769 -59.60 -12.69 -41.32
C ALA A 769 -60.17 -14.07 -40.90
N ALA A 770 -61.27 -13.99 -40.14
CA ALA A 770 -62.57 -14.69 -40.27
C ALA A 770 -62.76 -15.98 -41.12
N ALA A 771 -63.31 -17.02 -40.48
CA ALA A 771 -64.49 -17.79 -40.92
C ALA A 771 -65.10 -18.57 -39.72
N ALA A 772 -66.39 -18.98 -39.79
CA ALA A 772 -67.14 -19.60 -38.68
C ALA A 772 -67.89 -20.91 -39.12
N PRO A 773 -69.04 -21.34 -38.55
CA PRO A 773 -69.20 -22.59 -37.75
C PRO A 773 -70.24 -23.55 -38.44
N PRO A 774 -71.27 -24.20 -37.83
CA PRO A 774 -71.56 -24.74 -36.46
C PRO A 774 -72.22 -26.17 -36.43
N ALA A 775 -72.51 -26.71 -35.23
CA ALA A 775 -73.77 -27.39 -34.79
C ALA A 775 -73.58 -28.11 -33.42
N GLY A 776 -74.52 -28.20 -32.47
CA GLY A 776 -75.83 -27.52 -32.27
C GLY A 776 -76.66 -28.13 -31.11
N SER A 777 -77.61 -27.36 -30.53
CA SER A 777 -78.80 -27.77 -29.72
C SER A 777 -78.64 -28.56 -28.39
N ASN A 778 -79.58 -28.60 -27.42
CA ASN A 778 -80.64 -27.70 -26.89
C ASN A 778 -81.20 -28.34 -25.58
N GLY A 779 -81.86 -27.57 -24.68
CA GLY A 779 -82.73 -28.13 -23.62
C GLY A 779 -82.83 -27.25 -22.35
N ASP A 780 -84.05 -26.96 -21.88
CA ASP A 780 -84.37 -25.95 -20.85
C ASP A 780 -85.64 -26.37 -20.02
N VAL A 781 -86.05 -25.54 -19.04
CA VAL A 781 -87.37 -25.42 -18.37
C VAL A 781 -87.56 -25.97 -16.92
N THR A 782 -87.31 -25.09 -15.92
CA THR A 782 -88.14 -24.59 -14.76
C THR A 782 -89.17 -25.46 -13.97
N PRO A 783 -89.94 -24.97 -12.94
CA PRO A 783 -89.77 -23.89 -11.91
C PRO A 783 -90.15 -24.26 -10.43
N ASN A 784 -89.84 -23.37 -9.46
CA ASN A 784 -90.77 -22.73 -8.45
C ASN A 784 -90.20 -22.42 -7.03
N ASN A 785 -90.87 -21.46 -6.37
CA ASN A 785 -90.53 -20.67 -5.15
C ASN A 785 -91.60 -20.92 -4.03
N PRO A 786 -91.77 -20.17 -2.90
CA PRO A 786 -91.00 -19.06 -2.27
C PRO A 786 -90.84 -19.12 -0.70
N GLY A 787 -90.22 -18.10 -0.08
CA GLY A 787 -90.27 -17.80 1.38
C GLY A 787 -89.36 -16.64 1.82
N GLU A 788 -89.83 -15.69 2.63
CA GLU A 788 -89.23 -14.33 2.82
C GLU A 788 -88.37 -14.13 4.10
N GLY A 789 -87.50 -13.08 4.14
CA GLY A 789 -86.76 -12.73 5.37
C GLY A 789 -85.64 -11.65 5.37
N SER A 790 -85.88 -10.43 4.85
CA SER A 790 -85.22 -9.13 5.19
C SER A 790 -83.77 -9.04 5.77
N SER A 791 -82.82 -8.40 5.03
CA SER A 791 -82.29 -7.05 5.37
C SER A 791 -80.97 -6.59 4.67
N SER A 792 -81.02 -5.41 4.02
CA SER A 792 -79.94 -4.43 3.73
C SER A 792 -78.61 -4.81 3.03
N GLU A 793 -78.29 -4.07 1.96
CA GLU A 793 -77.06 -4.19 1.14
C GLU A 793 -75.75 -3.79 1.86
N LYS A 794 -74.63 -4.51 1.60
CA LYS A 794 -73.28 -3.92 1.62
C LYS A 794 -72.32 -4.42 0.52
N LYS A 795 -71.86 -3.43 -0.25
CA LYS A 795 -70.74 -3.35 -1.21
C LYS A 795 -69.57 -4.34 -1.03
N LYS A 796 -69.01 -4.74 -2.19
CA LYS A 796 -67.65 -5.30 -2.41
C LYS A 796 -66.59 -4.75 -1.44
N ILE A 797 -65.88 -5.63 -0.72
CA ILE A 797 -64.62 -5.31 -0.05
C ILE A 797 -63.57 -6.39 -0.39
N LYS A 798 -62.37 -5.95 -0.78
CA LYS A 798 -61.20 -6.79 -1.06
C LYS A 798 -60.79 -7.61 0.17
N LYS A 799 -60.62 -8.92 0.06
CA LYS A 799 -59.63 -9.63 0.90
C LYS A 799 -58.25 -9.44 0.28
N THR A 800 -57.62 -8.32 0.65
CA THR A 800 -56.19 -8.08 0.40
C THR A 800 -55.37 -9.21 1.01
N TYR A 801 -54.49 -9.80 0.21
CA TYR A 801 -53.36 -10.59 0.71
C TYR A 801 -52.61 -9.74 1.74
N LYS A 802 -52.47 -10.22 2.98
CA LYS A 802 -51.67 -9.53 4.01
C LYS A 802 -50.23 -10.01 3.88
N PRO A 803 -49.26 -9.15 3.51
CA PRO A 803 -47.86 -9.52 3.56
C PRO A 803 -47.48 -9.90 5.00
N ALA A 804 -46.77 -11.02 5.17
CA ALA A 804 -46.11 -11.29 6.43
C ALA A 804 -45.10 -10.17 6.71
N ALA A 805 -45.18 -9.56 7.89
CA ALA A 805 -44.54 -8.31 8.24
C ALA A 805 -43.08 -8.18 7.74
N ALA A 806 -42.82 -7.15 6.92
CA ALA A 806 -41.48 -6.80 6.45
C ALA A 806 -40.48 -6.71 7.62
N VAL A 807 -39.31 -7.32 7.49
CA VAL A 807 -38.23 -7.17 8.47
C VAL A 807 -37.32 -6.04 7.97
N ARG A 808 -37.20 -4.96 8.73
CA ARG A 808 -36.32 -3.82 8.41
C ARG A 808 -34.90 -4.10 8.92
N GLY A 809 -33.89 -3.64 8.19
CA GLY A 809 -32.48 -3.73 8.57
C GLY A 809 -31.63 -4.64 7.66
N PHE A 810 -32.12 -5.82 7.28
CA PHE A 810 -31.30 -6.90 6.70
C PHE A 810 -31.13 -6.90 5.17
N LYS A 811 -31.47 -5.82 4.45
CA LYS A 811 -31.47 -5.84 2.97
C LYS A 811 -30.13 -6.18 2.32
N LYS A 812 -29.00 -5.82 2.96
CA LYS A 812 -27.66 -6.14 2.46
C LYS A 812 -27.29 -7.58 2.75
N ASP A 813 -27.64 -8.04 3.94
CA ASP A 813 -27.32 -9.37 4.46
C ASP A 813 -28.12 -10.45 3.73
N GLU A 814 -29.40 -10.18 3.45
CA GLU A 814 -30.28 -10.99 2.61
C GLU A 814 -29.68 -11.14 1.21
N MET A 815 -29.27 -10.04 0.57
CA MET A 815 -28.65 -10.08 -0.76
C MET A 815 -27.29 -10.81 -0.75
N SER A 816 -26.53 -10.74 0.34
CA SER A 816 -25.25 -11.45 0.50
C SER A 816 -25.45 -12.96 0.59
N LEU A 817 -26.38 -13.42 1.43
CA LEU A 817 -26.73 -14.84 1.54
C LEU A 817 -27.39 -15.38 0.27
N GLU A 818 -28.26 -14.60 -0.39
CA GLU A 818 -28.84 -14.94 -1.68
C GLU A 818 -27.73 -15.16 -2.75
N ILE A 819 -26.70 -14.31 -2.79
CA ILE A 819 -25.55 -14.50 -3.67
C ILE A 819 -24.76 -15.77 -3.29
N MET A 820 -24.49 -16.02 -2.01
CA MET A 820 -23.76 -17.22 -1.57
C MET A 820 -24.49 -18.51 -1.96
N LEU A 821 -25.82 -18.53 -1.81
CA LEU A 821 -26.67 -19.66 -2.20
C LEU A 821 -26.78 -19.84 -3.72
N LEU A 822 -26.96 -18.75 -4.48
CA LEU A 822 -27.31 -18.80 -5.91
C LEU A 822 -26.13 -18.59 -6.88
N LYS A 823 -24.89 -18.46 -6.40
CA LYS A 823 -23.71 -18.38 -7.27
C LYS A 823 -23.37 -19.76 -7.81
N GLY A 824 -23.53 -19.93 -9.13
CA GLY A 824 -23.28 -21.16 -9.89
C GLY A 824 -24.14 -21.18 -11.16
N GLY A 825 -23.58 -21.63 -12.28
CA GLY A 825 -24.32 -21.78 -13.54
C GLY A 825 -25.06 -23.11 -13.62
N PHE A 826 -25.97 -23.25 -14.59
CA PHE A 826 -26.91 -24.39 -14.75
C PHE A 826 -26.30 -25.80 -14.99
N ARG A 827 -24.98 -25.99 -14.84
CA ARG A 827 -24.30 -27.29 -14.89
C ARG A 827 -23.21 -27.32 -13.81
N ASP A 828 -23.27 -28.35 -12.98
CA ASP A 828 -22.35 -28.66 -11.87
C ASP A 828 -22.25 -27.59 -10.76
N GLU A 829 -23.33 -27.41 -10.00
CA GLU A 829 -23.27 -26.68 -8.72
C GLU A 829 -22.78 -27.60 -7.57
N PRO A 830 -21.64 -27.29 -6.91
CA PRO A 830 -21.20 -28.04 -5.73
C PRO A 830 -22.12 -27.78 -4.53
N PHE A 831 -22.19 -28.77 -3.63
CA PHE A 831 -22.87 -28.65 -2.34
C PHE A 831 -22.26 -27.53 -1.49
N LYS A 832 -23.10 -26.75 -0.80
CA LYS A 832 -22.69 -25.51 -0.09
C LYS A 832 -22.98 -25.60 1.40
N THR A 833 -21.99 -25.30 2.24
CA THR A 833 -22.19 -25.03 3.67
C THR A 833 -21.97 -23.54 3.92
N ILE A 834 -22.78 -22.90 4.76
CA ILE A 834 -22.71 -21.47 5.05
C ILE A 834 -22.93 -21.23 6.55
N GLY A 835 -21.99 -20.57 7.22
CA GLY A 835 -22.11 -20.23 8.65
C GLY A 835 -22.57 -18.79 8.82
N VAL A 836 -23.74 -18.57 9.42
CA VAL A 836 -24.25 -17.25 9.80
C VAL A 836 -23.91 -17.01 11.27
N VAL A 837 -22.96 -16.11 11.52
CA VAL A 837 -22.40 -15.84 12.86
C VAL A 837 -22.63 -14.40 13.30
N GLY A 838 -22.58 -14.16 14.60
CA GLY A 838 -22.74 -12.83 15.20
C GLY A 838 -23.39 -12.87 16.58
N LEU A 839 -23.46 -11.71 17.25
CA LEU A 839 -23.87 -11.57 18.65
C LEU A 839 -25.26 -12.17 18.96
N PRO A 840 -25.53 -12.54 20.23
CA PRO A 840 -26.88 -12.83 20.70
C PRO A 840 -27.85 -11.68 20.37
N GLY A 841 -29.05 -12.01 19.89
CA GLY A 841 -30.06 -11.01 19.53
C GLY A 841 -29.78 -10.16 18.27
N VAL A 842 -28.66 -10.37 17.55
CA VAL A 842 -28.34 -9.62 16.31
C VAL A 842 -29.27 -9.94 15.14
N GLY A 843 -29.94 -11.11 15.18
CA GLY A 843 -31.01 -11.47 14.24
C GLY A 843 -30.70 -12.57 13.22
N LYS A 844 -29.67 -13.40 13.44
CA LYS A 844 -29.28 -14.54 12.57
C LYS A 844 -30.48 -15.40 12.12
N THR A 845 -31.27 -15.86 13.07
CA THR A 845 -32.53 -16.60 12.88
C THR A 845 -33.57 -15.84 12.06
N ALA A 846 -33.66 -14.51 12.20
CA ALA A 846 -34.58 -13.68 11.43
C ALA A 846 -34.13 -13.53 9.98
N LEU A 847 -32.82 -13.40 9.75
CA LEU A 847 -32.20 -13.36 8.42
C LEU A 847 -32.39 -14.68 7.66
N CYS A 848 -32.16 -15.84 8.29
CA CYS A 848 -32.39 -17.13 7.64
C CYS A 848 -33.87 -17.35 7.28
N ARG A 849 -34.81 -16.84 8.10
CA ARG A 849 -36.25 -16.84 7.78
C ARG A 849 -36.66 -15.88 6.67
N LEU A 850 -35.83 -14.87 6.33
CA LEU A 850 -36.02 -14.06 5.12
C LEU A 850 -35.54 -14.83 3.89
N ILE A 851 -34.38 -15.48 3.98
CA ILE A 851 -33.79 -16.28 2.90
C ILE A 851 -34.71 -17.42 2.45
N LEU A 852 -35.31 -18.19 3.37
CA LEU A 852 -36.32 -19.22 3.03
C LEU A 852 -37.63 -18.65 2.46
N ARG A 853 -37.80 -17.32 2.45
CA ARG A 853 -38.95 -16.61 1.86
C ARG A 853 -38.58 -15.81 0.62
N ASN A 854 -37.31 -15.80 0.23
CA ASN A 854 -36.84 -15.12 -0.97
C ASN A 854 -37.25 -15.93 -2.21
N GLU A 855 -38.00 -15.31 -3.12
CA GLU A 855 -38.57 -16.00 -4.29
C GLU A 855 -37.49 -16.63 -5.19
N ARG A 856 -36.29 -16.04 -5.28
CA ARG A 856 -35.19 -16.62 -6.07
C ARG A 856 -34.61 -17.87 -5.40
N VAL A 857 -34.46 -17.85 -4.08
CA VAL A 857 -34.04 -19.03 -3.30
C VAL A 857 -35.09 -20.13 -3.42
N LYS A 858 -36.39 -19.81 -3.23
CA LYS A 858 -37.50 -20.75 -3.43
C LYS A 858 -37.55 -21.37 -4.82
N SER A 859 -37.24 -20.59 -5.87
CA SER A 859 -37.20 -21.11 -7.24
C SER A 859 -36.02 -22.04 -7.54
N SER A 860 -35.01 -22.07 -6.66
CA SER A 860 -33.77 -22.86 -6.84
C SER A 860 -33.61 -24.02 -5.88
N TYR A 861 -34.35 -24.04 -4.76
CA TYR A 861 -34.33 -25.14 -3.78
C TYR A 861 -35.75 -25.68 -3.61
N THR A 862 -36.00 -26.89 -4.14
CA THR A 862 -37.32 -27.51 -4.21
C THR A 862 -37.78 -28.12 -2.89
N GLN A 863 -36.87 -28.40 -1.96
CA GLN A 863 -37.18 -28.81 -0.59
C GLN A 863 -36.42 -27.91 0.40
N MET A 864 -37.08 -27.52 1.49
CA MET A 864 -36.47 -26.71 2.54
C MET A 864 -36.76 -27.28 3.93
N PHE A 865 -35.78 -27.20 4.83
CA PHE A 865 -35.86 -27.76 6.18
C PHE A 865 -35.39 -26.75 7.22
N TRP A 866 -36.00 -26.76 8.41
CA TRP A 866 -35.58 -25.94 9.54
C TRP A 866 -35.46 -26.79 10.80
N ILE A 867 -34.23 -27.05 11.21
CA ILE A 867 -33.92 -27.78 12.43
C ILE A 867 -33.44 -26.75 13.46
N SER A 868 -33.97 -26.81 14.68
CA SER A 868 -33.50 -25.99 15.79
C SER A 868 -32.85 -26.89 16.83
N LEU A 869 -31.62 -26.58 17.19
CA LEU A 869 -30.80 -27.35 18.12
C LEU A 869 -30.72 -26.56 19.43
N TRP A 870 -31.16 -27.19 20.54
CA TRP A 870 -31.09 -26.63 21.89
C TRP A 870 -30.72 -27.75 22.85
N ASN A 871 -29.75 -27.52 23.73
CA ASN A 871 -29.52 -28.39 24.87
C ASN A 871 -30.49 -27.99 25.98
N GLU A 872 -31.17 -28.96 26.57
CA GLU A 872 -31.99 -28.73 27.76
C GLU A 872 -31.09 -28.68 29.00
N ALA A 873 -31.15 -27.54 29.68
CA ALA A 873 -30.81 -27.44 31.09
C ALA A 873 -32.03 -26.83 31.79
N GLU A 874 -32.44 -27.46 32.89
CA GLU A 874 -33.52 -27.04 33.80
C GLU A 874 -34.96 -27.10 33.24
N GLU A 875 -35.58 -28.28 33.30
CA GLU A 875 -36.97 -28.42 33.79
C GLU A 875 -37.07 -29.74 34.60
N THR A 876 -37.95 -29.77 35.61
CA THR A 876 -37.88 -30.71 36.76
C THR A 876 -38.62 -32.03 36.54
N GLU A 877 -38.19 -33.08 37.25
CA GLU A 877 -38.86 -34.39 37.33
C GLU A 877 -40.31 -34.31 37.88
N GLU A 878 -41.30 -34.24 36.99
CA GLU A 878 -42.66 -34.81 37.14
C GLU A 878 -43.39 -34.70 35.79
N GLU A 879 -44.31 -35.62 35.47
CA GLU A 879 -44.98 -35.80 34.16
C GLU A 879 -44.10 -36.32 32.98
N VAL A 880 -43.59 -37.55 33.13
CA VAL A 880 -43.35 -38.44 31.97
C VAL A 880 -44.41 -39.55 31.98
N GLU A 881 -45.58 -39.25 31.44
CA GLU A 881 -46.56 -40.26 31.05
C GLU A 881 -47.12 -39.93 29.65
N GLU A 882 -47.02 -40.92 28.76
CA GLU A 882 -47.73 -41.09 27.48
C GLU A 882 -47.88 -39.86 26.54
N THR A 883 -47.03 -39.80 25.50
CA THR A 883 -47.45 -39.35 24.15
C THR A 883 -46.54 -39.91 23.05
N GLU A 884 -46.43 -41.24 22.98
CA GLU A 884 -46.32 -41.88 21.66
C GLU A 884 -47.73 -41.90 21.04
N GLU A 885 -48.01 -40.98 20.11
CA GLU A 885 -48.74 -41.24 18.85
C GLU A 885 -49.06 -39.93 18.08
N VAL A 886 -49.38 -40.08 16.79
CA VAL A 886 -49.85 -39.05 15.85
C VAL A 886 -48.83 -37.97 15.44
N VAL A 887 -48.02 -38.30 14.42
CA VAL A 887 -47.62 -37.34 13.38
C VAL A 887 -48.00 -37.88 12.00
N GLU A 888 -49.30 -38.12 11.82
CA GLU A 888 -49.92 -38.10 10.49
C GLU A 888 -50.90 -36.92 10.45
N GLU A 889 -50.52 -35.83 9.79
CA GLU A 889 -51.29 -35.25 8.70
C GLU A 889 -50.44 -34.22 7.95
N ILE A 890 -50.04 -34.59 6.73
CA ILE A 890 -49.43 -33.68 5.77
C ILE A 890 -50.58 -33.07 4.96
N GLU A 891 -51.07 -31.90 5.39
CA GLU A 891 -51.81 -30.86 4.66
C GLU A 891 -52.41 -29.93 5.75
N ASP A 892 -52.14 -28.62 5.84
CA ASP A 892 -52.53 -27.63 4.83
C ASP A 892 -51.87 -26.23 5.08
N THR A 893 -51.70 -25.46 4.00
CA THR A 893 -51.40 -24.00 3.97
C THR A 893 -50.06 -23.40 4.50
N LEU A 894 -48.92 -23.85 3.97
CA LEU A 894 -47.86 -22.93 3.53
C LEU A 894 -47.26 -23.41 2.19
N PRO A 895 -47.09 -22.54 1.17
CA PRO A 895 -46.42 -22.95 -0.06
C PRO A 895 -44.91 -23.05 0.16
N GLY A 896 -44.40 -24.28 0.20
CA GLY A 896 -42.98 -24.60 0.34
C GLY A 896 -42.58 -24.96 1.77
N ASP A 897 -42.75 -26.24 2.08
CA ASP A 897 -42.09 -27.08 3.09
C ASP A 897 -41.12 -26.37 4.04
N ILE A 898 -41.49 -26.33 5.32
CA ILE A 898 -40.54 -26.08 6.42
C ILE A 898 -40.90 -27.07 7.54
N ILE A 899 -40.37 -28.29 7.44
CA ILE A 899 -40.48 -29.27 8.51
C ILE A 899 -39.61 -28.78 9.68
N LYS A 900 -40.17 -28.77 10.89
CA LYS A 900 -39.47 -28.43 12.13
C LYS A 900 -39.17 -29.68 12.92
N PHE A 901 -37.94 -29.82 13.37
CA PHE A 901 -37.51 -30.89 14.28
C PHE A 901 -36.86 -30.30 15.53
N LYS A 902 -37.21 -30.86 16.70
CA LYS A 902 -36.45 -30.82 17.95
C LYS A 902 -35.72 -32.16 18.01
N SER A 903 -34.39 -32.16 18.15
CA SER A 903 -33.57 -33.35 17.96
C SER A 903 -32.16 -33.16 18.50
N GLU A 904 -31.64 -34.15 19.22
CA GLU A 904 -30.20 -34.31 19.41
C GLU A 904 -29.53 -34.77 18.10
N VAL A 905 -28.20 -34.69 18.03
CA VAL A 905 -27.42 -35.04 16.82
C VAL A 905 -27.62 -36.50 16.36
N PRO A 906 -27.69 -37.52 17.25
CA PRO A 906 -27.97 -38.90 16.83
C PRO A 906 -29.37 -39.09 16.21
N HIS A 907 -30.39 -38.40 16.73
CA HIS A 907 -31.74 -38.42 16.17
C HIS A 907 -31.82 -37.68 14.82
N LEU A 908 -30.98 -36.66 14.61
CA LEU A 908 -30.87 -35.93 13.35
C LEU A 908 -30.23 -36.82 12.27
N LEU A 909 -29.16 -37.55 12.60
CA LEU A 909 -28.53 -38.54 11.71
C LEU A 909 -29.56 -39.55 11.19
N ARG A 910 -30.35 -40.14 12.10
CA ARG A 910 -31.39 -41.11 11.73
C ARG A 910 -32.42 -40.51 10.77
N ARG A 911 -32.99 -39.33 11.09
CA ARG A 911 -34.01 -38.71 10.22
C ARG A 911 -33.48 -38.25 8.86
N LEU A 912 -32.24 -37.79 8.77
CA LEU A 912 -31.61 -37.47 7.48
C LEU A 912 -31.40 -38.73 6.63
N SER A 913 -30.98 -39.84 7.24
CA SER A 913 -30.90 -41.15 6.58
C SER A 913 -32.27 -41.64 6.11
N ASP A 914 -33.32 -41.53 6.94
CA ASP A 914 -34.68 -41.94 6.57
C ASP A 914 -35.25 -41.11 5.40
N HIS A 915 -34.76 -39.89 5.18
CA HIS A 915 -35.19 -38.99 4.10
C HIS A 915 -34.20 -38.91 2.93
N ARG A 916 -33.12 -39.70 2.97
CA ARG A 916 -31.99 -39.63 2.03
C ARG A 916 -32.39 -39.80 0.57
N GLU A 917 -33.34 -40.69 0.27
CA GLU A 917 -33.82 -40.90 -1.10
C GLU A 917 -34.55 -39.66 -1.64
N LYS A 918 -35.48 -39.09 -0.86
CA LYS A 918 -36.21 -37.85 -1.21
C LYS A 918 -35.27 -36.64 -1.39
N LEU A 919 -34.19 -36.59 -0.61
CA LEU A 919 -33.12 -35.59 -0.72
C LEU A 919 -32.22 -35.81 -1.95
N ALA A 920 -32.05 -37.04 -2.42
CA ALA A 920 -31.23 -37.35 -3.59
C ALA A 920 -31.90 -36.94 -4.92
N GLU A 921 -33.23 -36.96 -4.95
CA GLU A 921 -34.03 -36.58 -6.12
C GLU A 921 -34.08 -35.06 -6.34
N ASN A 922 -33.90 -34.25 -5.28
CA ASN A 922 -34.26 -32.83 -5.23
C ASN A 922 -33.11 -31.92 -4.77
N LYS A 923 -33.11 -30.65 -5.18
CA LYS A 923 -32.14 -29.66 -4.69
C LYS A 923 -32.66 -29.06 -3.39
N TYR A 924 -32.04 -29.38 -2.26
CA TYR A 924 -32.52 -29.04 -0.92
C TYR A 924 -31.74 -27.90 -0.25
N LEU A 925 -32.39 -27.18 0.66
CA LEU A 925 -31.77 -26.18 1.56
C LEU A 925 -32.17 -26.43 3.02
N ILE A 926 -31.20 -26.79 3.85
CA ILE A 926 -31.39 -27.06 5.28
C ILE A 926 -30.88 -25.87 6.10
N VAL A 927 -31.63 -25.43 7.12
CA VAL A 927 -31.15 -24.50 8.15
C VAL A 927 -31.02 -25.24 9.47
N LEU A 928 -29.80 -25.25 10.03
CA LEU A 928 -29.49 -25.67 11.40
C LEU A 928 -29.39 -24.40 12.26
N ASP A 929 -30.43 -24.10 13.05
CA ASP A 929 -30.54 -22.86 13.82
C ASP A 929 -30.11 -23.05 15.29
N ASP A 930 -29.27 -22.13 15.75
CA ASP A 930 -28.70 -22.00 17.11
C ASP A 930 -27.78 -23.16 17.55
N VAL A 931 -26.89 -23.61 16.65
CA VAL A 931 -25.79 -24.53 17.01
C VAL A 931 -24.99 -23.92 18.17
N GLY A 932 -25.01 -24.61 19.31
CA GLY A 932 -24.37 -24.19 20.55
C GLY A 932 -22.86 -24.40 20.57
N GLU A 933 -22.23 -23.92 21.63
CA GLU A 933 -20.85 -24.28 21.97
C GLU A 933 -20.86 -25.54 22.85
N ALA A 934 -20.21 -26.61 22.40
CA ALA A 934 -19.89 -27.78 23.22
C ALA A 934 -18.43 -27.72 23.68
N GLU A 935 -18.15 -28.16 24.92
CA GLU A 935 -16.81 -28.21 25.50
C GLU A 935 -15.94 -29.35 24.91
N GLU A 936 -16.58 -30.41 24.40
CA GLU A 936 -15.91 -31.55 23.77
C GLU A 936 -15.97 -31.48 22.23
N ASP A 937 -14.84 -31.77 21.56
CA ASP A 937 -14.74 -31.75 20.10
C ASP A 937 -15.63 -32.79 19.39
N GLY A 938 -16.05 -33.85 20.10
CA GLY A 938 -16.87 -34.93 19.56
C GLY A 938 -18.19 -34.46 18.95
N TYR A 939 -18.84 -33.46 19.54
CA TYR A 939 -20.10 -32.88 19.06
C TYR A 939 -19.99 -32.32 17.63
N TYR A 940 -18.89 -31.63 17.33
CA TYR A 940 -18.69 -31.04 16.00
C TYR A 940 -18.29 -32.09 14.96
N GLU A 941 -17.58 -33.15 15.36
CA GLU A 941 -17.28 -34.28 14.47
C GLU A 941 -18.52 -35.11 14.13
N GLU A 942 -19.45 -35.30 15.07
CA GLU A 942 -20.75 -35.88 14.74
C GLU A 942 -21.57 -34.98 13.81
N LEU A 943 -21.59 -33.67 14.06
CA LEU A 943 -22.28 -32.73 13.18
C LEU A 943 -21.65 -32.69 11.77
N LYS A 944 -20.34 -32.87 11.63
CA LYS A 944 -19.67 -33.08 10.32
C LYS A 944 -20.09 -34.38 9.65
N LYS A 945 -20.27 -35.48 10.39
CA LYS A 945 -20.80 -36.74 9.84
C LYS A 945 -22.22 -36.55 9.27
N CYS A 946 -23.07 -35.73 9.89
CA CYS A 946 -24.36 -35.34 9.31
C CYS A 946 -24.22 -34.64 7.95
N LEU A 947 -23.10 -33.96 7.70
CA LEU A 947 -22.82 -33.21 6.47
C LEU A 947 -21.99 -34.02 5.45
N SER A 948 -21.73 -35.30 5.71
CA SER A 948 -21.04 -36.20 4.78
C SER A 948 -21.97 -36.73 3.68
N ASP A 949 -21.38 -37.26 2.60
CA ASP A 949 -22.08 -37.84 1.45
C ASP A 949 -22.87 -39.13 1.80
N GLU A 950 -22.58 -39.70 2.98
CA GLU A 950 -23.29 -40.83 3.56
C GLU A 950 -24.73 -40.41 3.96
N HIS A 951 -24.88 -39.27 4.63
CA HIS A 951 -26.16 -38.80 5.18
C HIS A 951 -26.86 -37.75 4.30
N LEU A 952 -26.10 -36.91 3.59
CA LEU A 952 -26.63 -35.87 2.71
C LEU A 952 -26.17 -36.06 1.26
N PRO A 953 -27.07 -36.41 0.32
CA PRO A 953 -26.71 -36.68 -1.07
C PRO A 953 -26.37 -35.37 -1.83
N LYS A 954 -25.10 -35.21 -2.21
CA LYS A 954 -24.59 -33.95 -2.81
C LYS A 954 -24.82 -33.80 -4.32
N GLN A 955 -25.27 -34.86 -4.98
CA GLN A 955 -25.32 -35.03 -6.44
C GLN A 955 -26.21 -34.01 -7.18
N LYS A 956 -27.15 -33.34 -6.49
CA LYS A 956 -28.04 -32.29 -7.05
C LYS A 956 -27.70 -30.87 -6.59
N GLY A 957 -26.60 -30.66 -5.85
CA GLY A 957 -26.14 -29.33 -5.41
C GLY A 957 -26.93 -28.73 -4.24
N GLY A 958 -27.18 -29.50 -3.18
CA GLY A 958 -27.87 -29.02 -1.97
C GLY A 958 -27.08 -27.95 -1.18
N ALA A 959 -27.74 -27.31 -0.21
CA ALA A 959 -27.10 -26.32 0.66
C ALA A 959 -27.51 -26.48 2.14
N VAL A 960 -26.62 -26.10 3.05
CA VAL A 960 -26.85 -26.08 4.50
C VAL A 960 -26.40 -24.74 5.08
N ILE A 961 -27.29 -24.06 5.80
CA ILE A 961 -27.00 -22.87 6.58
C ILE A 961 -26.93 -23.25 8.06
N VAL A 962 -25.85 -22.88 8.74
CA VAL A 962 -25.66 -23.06 10.18
C VAL A 962 -25.73 -21.69 10.85
N THR A 963 -26.62 -21.47 11.81
CA THR A 963 -26.59 -20.27 12.64
C THR A 963 -25.90 -20.58 13.96
N CYS A 964 -24.89 -19.78 14.33
CA CYS A 964 -24.11 -19.98 15.54
C CYS A 964 -23.80 -18.65 16.23
N ARG A 965 -23.59 -18.69 17.55
CA ARG A 965 -23.19 -17.53 18.36
C ARG A 965 -21.68 -17.32 18.33
N SER A 966 -20.92 -18.39 18.18
CA SER A 966 -19.46 -18.43 18.18
C SER A 966 -18.91 -18.54 16.76
N GLU A 967 -17.89 -17.76 16.44
CA GLU A 967 -17.24 -17.83 15.12
C GLU A 967 -16.38 -19.10 15.01
N GLU A 968 -15.66 -19.48 16.08
CA GLU A 968 -14.80 -20.66 16.09
C GLU A 968 -15.59 -21.97 15.98
N ALA A 969 -16.73 -22.08 16.68
CA ALA A 969 -17.64 -23.22 16.52
C ALA A 969 -18.19 -23.31 15.08
N ALA A 970 -18.54 -22.19 14.46
CA ALA A 970 -19.01 -22.18 13.07
C ALA A 970 -17.90 -22.60 12.07
N LYS A 971 -16.66 -22.14 12.26
CA LYS A 971 -15.50 -22.57 11.45
C LYS A 971 -15.31 -24.07 11.50
N LYS A 972 -15.40 -24.68 12.70
CA LYS A 972 -15.31 -26.14 12.86
C LYS A 972 -16.35 -26.88 11.99
N VAL A 973 -17.53 -26.30 11.74
CA VAL A 973 -18.61 -26.96 10.98
C VAL A 973 -18.60 -26.63 9.48
N VAL A 974 -18.31 -25.38 9.08
CA VAL A 974 -18.47 -24.92 7.68
C VAL A 974 -17.17 -24.49 6.97
N GLY A 975 -16.06 -24.34 7.69
CA GLY A 975 -14.79 -23.79 7.18
C GLY A 975 -14.72 -22.25 7.14
N ASP A 976 -13.50 -21.71 7.14
CA ASP A 976 -13.22 -20.27 7.29
C ASP A 976 -13.84 -19.37 6.21
N ASP A 977 -13.84 -19.84 4.95
CA ASP A 977 -14.26 -19.05 3.79
C ASP A 977 -15.78 -18.92 3.63
N ASN A 978 -16.55 -19.73 4.37
CA ASN A 978 -18.00 -19.89 4.23
C ASN A 978 -18.83 -19.07 5.24
N LEU A 979 -18.22 -18.06 5.88
CA LEU A 979 -18.83 -17.32 6.99
C LEU A 979 -19.47 -15.98 6.60
N HIS A 980 -20.76 -15.84 6.89
CA HIS A 980 -21.53 -14.61 6.84
C HIS A 980 -21.66 -13.99 8.23
N ARG A 981 -20.94 -12.88 8.48
CA ARG A 981 -20.84 -12.20 9.79
C ARG A 981 -21.89 -11.09 9.91
N LEU A 982 -22.99 -11.38 10.61
CA LEU A 982 -24.11 -10.45 10.78
C LEU A 982 -23.81 -9.38 11.84
N GLN A 983 -23.83 -8.11 11.44
CA GLN A 983 -23.51 -6.96 12.29
C GLN A 983 -24.77 -6.35 12.93
N PRO A 984 -24.63 -5.61 14.06
CA PRO A 984 -25.72 -4.81 14.62
C PRO A 984 -26.25 -3.76 13.64
N LEU A 985 -27.54 -3.41 13.75
CA LEU A 985 -28.16 -2.41 12.89
C LEU A 985 -27.59 -1.01 13.17
N ASN A 986 -27.16 -0.34 12.10
CA ASN A 986 -26.65 1.03 12.14
C ASN A 986 -27.67 2.10 11.70
N ASP A 987 -28.94 1.71 11.47
CA ASP A 987 -30.04 2.63 11.16
C ASP A 987 -30.95 2.83 12.40
N PRO A 988 -30.97 4.03 13.01
CA PRO A 988 -31.86 4.35 14.12
C PRO A 988 -33.34 4.13 13.80
N ASN A 989 -33.76 4.28 12.54
CA ASN A 989 -35.16 4.12 12.14
C ASN A 989 -35.61 2.66 12.13
N SER A 990 -34.72 1.73 11.81
CA SER A 990 -34.98 0.29 11.88
C SER A 990 -35.07 -0.19 13.34
N CYS A 991 -34.15 0.24 14.21
CA CYS A 991 -34.24 -0.01 15.65
C CYS A 991 -35.52 0.58 16.26
N TRP A 992 -35.84 1.83 15.93
CA TRP A 992 -37.09 2.49 16.33
C TRP A 992 -38.33 1.75 15.86
N TRP A 993 -38.35 1.28 14.60
CA TRP A 993 -39.47 0.55 14.03
C TRP A 993 -39.69 -0.80 14.73
N ILE A 994 -38.61 -1.55 15.04
CA ILE A 994 -38.69 -2.82 15.78
C ILE A 994 -39.28 -2.60 17.17
N TYR A 995 -38.75 -1.61 17.90
CA TYR A 995 -39.25 -1.21 19.22
C TYR A 995 -40.72 -0.78 19.19
N ASN A 996 -41.09 0.17 18.33
CA ASN A 996 -42.46 0.71 18.28
C ASN A 996 -43.48 -0.36 17.84
N LYS A 997 -43.09 -1.29 16.96
CA LYS A 997 -43.91 -2.45 16.58
C LYS A 997 -44.15 -3.41 17.75
N ALA A 998 -43.16 -3.62 18.60
CA ALA A 998 -43.31 -4.40 19.83
C ALA A 998 -44.26 -3.71 20.83
N VAL A 999 -44.18 -2.38 20.96
CA VAL A 999 -45.06 -1.57 21.82
C VAL A 999 -46.52 -1.55 21.32
N LYS A 1000 -46.75 -1.23 20.03
CA LYS A 1000 -48.08 -0.87 19.49
C LYS A 1000 -48.78 -1.98 18.67
N GLY A 1001 -48.09 -3.03 18.26
CA GLY A 1001 -48.67 -4.14 17.48
C GLY A 1001 -48.89 -3.87 15.99
N LYS A 1002 -49.71 -4.69 15.32
CA LYS A 1002 -49.83 -4.79 13.83
C LYS A 1002 -50.44 -3.56 13.10
N LYS A 1003 -50.80 -2.46 13.79
CA LYS A 1003 -51.32 -1.23 13.14
C LYS A 1003 -50.24 -0.15 13.09
N THR A 1004 -49.59 -0.01 11.95
CA THR A 1004 -48.60 1.06 11.69
C THR A 1004 -49.16 2.11 10.73
N SER A 1005 -49.60 3.25 11.28
CA SER A 1005 -49.34 4.54 10.64
C SER A 1005 -47.97 5.02 11.13
N GLU A 1006 -47.17 5.67 10.28
CA GLU A 1006 -45.87 6.18 10.70
C GLU A 1006 -46.06 7.36 11.68
N ASP A 1007 -45.54 7.23 12.91
CA ASP A 1007 -45.44 8.35 13.85
C ASP A 1007 -44.38 9.35 13.31
N THR A 1008 -44.81 10.33 12.54
CA THR A 1008 -43.96 11.41 12.00
C THR A 1008 -43.50 12.43 13.05
N THR A 1009 -43.91 12.28 14.31
CA THR A 1009 -43.74 13.27 15.40
C THR A 1009 -42.60 12.99 16.39
N ILE A 1010 -41.80 11.94 16.19
CA ILE A 1010 -40.72 11.56 17.14
C ILE A 1010 -39.33 11.97 16.64
N SER A 1011 -38.67 12.80 17.45
CA SER A 1011 -37.34 13.36 17.21
C SER A 1011 -36.28 12.27 16.95
N ASN A 1012 -35.38 12.54 15.99
CA ASN A 1012 -34.27 11.64 15.66
C ASN A 1012 -33.37 11.34 16.87
N LYS A 1013 -33.17 12.32 17.78
CA LYS A 1013 -32.42 12.12 19.05
C LYS A 1013 -32.97 10.95 19.88
N VAL A 1014 -34.28 10.72 19.87
CA VAL A 1014 -34.90 9.61 20.62
C VAL A 1014 -34.64 8.26 19.94
N LYS A 1015 -34.57 8.23 18.59
CA LYS A 1015 -34.23 7.03 17.82
C LYS A 1015 -32.75 6.67 17.98
N GLU A 1016 -31.88 7.68 17.98
CA GLU A 1016 -30.44 7.55 18.21
C GLU A 1016 -30.15 7.05 19.63
N GLU A 1017 -30.79 7.63 20.65
CA GLU A 1017 -30.66 7.18 22.05
C GLU A 1017 -31.18 5.75 22.25
N LEU A 1018 -32.31 5.39 21.61
CA LEU A 1018 -32.79 4.00 21.60
C LEU A 1018 -31.76 3.06 20.94
N MET A 1019 -31.18 3.44 19.80
CA MET A 1019 -30.17 2.64 19.11
C MET A 1019 -28.91 2.46 19.97
N LYS A 1020 -28.48 3.52 20.67
CA LYS A 1020 -27.38 3.48 21.63
C LYS A 1020 -27.66 2.51 22.78
N ARG A 1021 -28.87 2.55 23.35
CA ARG A 1021 -29.30 1.62 24.42
C ARG A 1021 -29.48 0.19 23.98
N CYS A 1022 -29.87 -0.06 22.73
CA CYS A 1022 -30.00 -1.42 22.20
C CYS A 1022 -28.70 -1.95 21.57
N GLY A 1023 -27.63 -1.14 21.50
CA GLY A 1023 -26.39 -1.50 20.81
C GLY A 1023 -26.60 -1.85 19.32
N GLY A 1024 -27.65 -1.32 18.68
CA GLY A 1024 -28.08 -1.75 17.34
C GLY A 1024 -28.70 -3.16 17.26
N LEU A 1025 -28.85 -3.90 18.37
CA LEU A 1025 -29.36 -5.28 18.36
C LEU A 1025 -30.90 -5.34 18.22
N PRO A 1026 -31.44 -6.00 17.17
CA PRO A 1026 -32.88 -6.20 16.99
C PRO A 1026 -33.59 -6.85 18.18
N GLY A 1027 -32.97 -7.83 18.82
CA GLY A 1027 -33.52 -8.51 20.00
C GLY A 1027 -33.72 -7.56 21.18
N ALA A 1028 -32.69 -6.77 21.50
CA ALA A 1028 -32.76 -5.78 22.58
C ALA A 1028 -33.78 -4.66 22.29
N ALA A 1029 -33.87 -4.19 21.04
CA ALA A 1029 -34.88 -3.23 20.62
C ALA A 1029 -36.31 -3.77 20.78
N ARG A 1030 -36.55 -5.06 20.46
CA ARG A 1030 -37.85 -5.72 20.65
C ARG A 1030 -38.18 -5.86 22.14
N MET A 1031 -37.24 -6.40 22.93
CA MET A 1031 -37.41 -6.64 24.37
C MET A 1031 -37.72 -5.35 25.13
N MET A 1032 -37.03 -4.25 24.84
CA MET A 1032 -37.34 -2.94 25.45
C MET A 1032 -38.75 -2.45 25.09
N GLY A 1033 -39.26 -2.77 23.89
CA GLY A 1033 -40.62 -2.46 23.48
C GLY A 1033 -41.67 -3.34 24.18
N GLU A 1034 -41.37 -4.62 24.37
CA GLU A 1034 -42.17 -5.57 25.16
C GLU A 1034 -42.27 -5.11 26.62
N ILE A 1035 -41.14 -4.83 27.29
CA ILE A 1035 -41.11 -4.26 28.65
C ILE A 1035 -41.93 -2.96 28.76
N LYS A 1036 -41.85 -2.07 27.76
CA LYS A 1036 -42.63 -0.83 27.76
C LYS A 1036 -44.13 -1.09 27.60
N LYS A 1037 -44.52 -2.08 26.79
CA LYS A 1037 -45.92 -2.51 26.61
C LYS A 1037 -46.48 -3.12 27.89
N ASP A 1038 -45.72 -3.93 28.60
CA ASP A 1038 -46.19 -4.58 29.82
C ASP A 1038 -46.25 -3.60 31.01
N LYS A 1039 -45.33 -2.63 31.10
CA LYS A 1039 -45.50 -1.46 32.01
C LYS A 1039 -46.76 -0.65 31.67
N ASN A 1040 -47.09 -0.48 30.39
CA ASN A 1040 -48.34 0.20 29.98
C ASN A 1040 -49.60 -0.65 30.26
N LYS A 1041 -49.51 -1.98 30.33
CA LYS A 1041 -50.58 -2.86 30.81
C LYS A 1041 -50.73 -2.77 32.33
N ALA A 1042 -49.65 -2.94 33.10
CA ALA A 1042 -49.67 -2.90 34.55
C ALA A 1042 -50.24 -1.57 35.08
N ASN A 1043 -49.86 -0.44 34.48
CA ASN A 1043 -50.42 0.87 34.82
C ASN A 1043 -51.93 1.01 34.49
N ARG A 1044 -52.48 0.20 33.58
CA ARG A 1044 -53.94 0.14 33.33
C ARG A 1044 -54.67 -0.77 34.32
N THR A 1045 -54.04 -1.86 34.78
CA THR A 1045 -54.63 -2.73 35.80
C THR A 1045 -54.62 -2.07 37.19
N LEU A 1046 -53.59 -1.29 37.50
CA LEU A 1046 -53.52 -0.49 38.73
C LEU A 1046 -54.56 0.63 38.76
N SER A 1047 -54.95 1.22 37.62
CA SER A 1047 -56.03 2.22 37.56
C SER A 1047 -57.45 1.64 37.68
N THR A 1048 -57.61 0.31 37.76
CA THR A 1048 -58.91 -0.36 37.90
C THR A 1048 -59.18 -0.98 39.27
N HIS A 1049 -58.25 -0.89 40.22
CA HIS A 1049 -58.41 -1.45 41.57
C HIS A 1049 -58.38 -0.45 42.74
N SER A 1050 -58.31 0.86 42.49
CA SER A 1050 -58.34 1.89 43.55
C SER A 1050 -59.75 2.43 43.85
N THR A 1051 -60.76 1.56 43.95
CA THR A 1051 -62.14 1.90 44.37
C THR A 1051 -62.78 0.79 45.21
N PHE A 1052 -62.09 0.38 46.29
CA PHE A 1052 -62.73 -0.15 47.51
C PHE A 1052 -61.99 0.41 48.74
N HIS A 1053 -62.71 0.59 49.84
CA HIS A 1053 -62.38 1.52 50.93
C HIS A 1053 -61.38 1.02 51.98
N ALA A 1054 -60.79 2.01 52.67
CA ALA A 1054 -60.10 2.00 53.98
C ALA A 1054 -58.65 1.49 53.99
#